data_AF-A0A5J5G774-F1
#
_entry.id   AF-A0A5J5G774-F1
#
_cell.length_a   1.000
_cell.length_b   1.000
_cell.length_c   1.000
_cell.angle_alpha   90.00
_cell.angle_beta   90.00
_cell.angle_gamma   90.00
#
_symmetry.space_group_name_H-M   'P 1'
#
loop_
_entity.id
_entity.type
_entity.pdbx_description
1 polymer ?
#
loop_
_entity_poly.entity_id
_entity_poly.type
_entity_poly.pdbx_seq_one_letter_code
_entity_poly.pdbx_strand_id
1 'polypeptide(L)'
;METQLIGQEVPRVDGLAKVKGSAIYGDDIHMKNMLYGVCRYADIAAGSVEDIDLSDALQVPGVVRIATARDVPGESHIGVVIADYPPLADRNIAFRGDVIAIIAATGYEAACRAADLIRVRYTPFIPIVNVEEAIKPDARLIHPGSASNIINHHHTVKGDIDAGFAASTHIFEREYEVGYQEHAYLEPESIIAWIDDNEQIMSLAGSVQNAHRVRGFVAKYLGLPQSRVNVKRSVLGGSFGGKDDIIDHLACRAALLCQLTGRPVKFTYNREQSMRESYKRHPYKMKYKIGLDDEARIQAIKIDVLADGGSYAGQTPFVTWRSSVQAAGPYRIPNVRVDVTGVYTNNNYTSAFRGFGAPQVILANESLMDEVAAALGLSPLELRQRNILKQGDTSMAGQVFSEHTVSAEEALLTAADSSEFLAKRERYRRLNAQGGPIKYGIGLALSHRGCSLGAEGLDASSALIQVNADGSVNISTSVSENGQGLQTVMSLIAAEAFGLPLEQVMFSEPATSMIADGGSTVASRGTLMGGQAILSAANKIKRRMADAVAAQLGADGIDQLAWRDGRVFNLNDPARSLDFPQVVTLTRATGANLSAYGWHVAPDIHWDEEKGCGSPYFTWVYGCQVADIEVDTRTGKITLREITAVHDVGKVINRVGFEGQVYGGVVQGLIGYGMLEDFNIEQGEVKSENFDTYLLPTIRDVPEIKVIALENHDKAGPYGAKVIGEPVLELGGAALNNAVSFALGRWNRTLPLTLEQVRLGYNLKKPVRQSEQQAQSGEHKQVLRLNTLSMLSPASLDEALAMLAQGEAQAIAGGTDVLVQARLKTTPVRLVNIAGLSALQGVRQQGDELSIGAATCFTDLVADARLQARYPLLVQACRTIGSLQLRNRATVGGNIVNAAPCADSVPPLIVYGAEVELRELNASRRLPLAEFITGTYRTQRRPGELLTRVILPAPEPGALHTHYLQLGRRNAVNITRQSLSALFRLDEQGRIDLCRLVDGALFSHPQRLTAVEQTLLGLPPTQAAIDQAAAVLENMMTQAIGGRWSAVYKIPVYLDMFRQTMAELAAGCESKE
;
A
#
# COMPACT_ATOMS: atom_id res chain seq x y z
N MET A 1 -11.54 -36.80 -7.34
CA MET A 1 -11.04 -37.53 -6.16
C MET A 1 -11.54 -36.80 -4.94
N GLU A 2 -12.04 -37.52 -3.95
CA GLU A 2 -12.40 -36.95 -2.65
C GLU A 2 -11.10 -36.58 -1.92
N THR A 3 -10.94 -35.34 -1.47
CA THR A 3 -9.73 -34.83 -0.80
C THR A 3 -9.97 -34.69 0.70
N GLN A 4 -8.96 -34.91 1.54
CA GLN A 4 -9.09 -34.80 3.00
C GLN A 4 -8.66 -33.43 3.54
N LEU A 5 -7.50 -32.95 3.13
CA LEU A 5 -6.89 -31.71 3.64
C LEU A 5 -7.20 -30.49 2.76
N ILE A 6 -7.38 -30.71 1.46
CA ILE A 6 -7.65 -29.63 0.49
C ILE A 6 -9.01 -28.99 0.78
N GLY A 7 -9.02 -27.67 0.92
CA GLY A 7 -10.23 -26.87 1.19
C GLY A 7 -10.54 -26.67 2.67
N GLN A 8 -9.77 -27.29 3.57
CA GLN A 8 -9.95 -27.13 5.01
C GLN A 8 -9.38 -25.79 5.54
N GLU A 9 -9.77 -25.44 6.76
CA GLU A 9 -9.20 -24.33 7.51
C GLU A 9 -7.92 -24.75 8.21
N VAL A 10 -6.78 -24.40 7.61
CA VAL A 10 -5.46 -24.78 8.12
C VAL A 10 -4.65 -23.53 8.47
N PRO A 11 -4.22 -23.38 9.73
CA PRO A 11 -3.31 -22.31 10.13
C PRO A 11 -2.02 -22.37 9.32
N ARG A 12 -1.39 -21.20 9.13
CA ARG A 12 -0.12 -21.15 8.42
C ARG A 12 0.97 -21.93 9.16
N VAL A 13 1.71 -22.77 8.42
CA VAL A 13 2.84 -23.54 8.96
C VAL A 13 3.96 -22.66 9.50
N ASP A 14 4.11 -21.44 8.97
CA ASP A 14 5.07 -20.42 9.41
C ASP A 14 4.47 -19.38 10.38
N GLY A 15 3.18 -19.52 10.76
CA GLY A 15 2.44 -18.53 11.55
C GLY A 15 2.96 -18.38 12.98
N LEU A 16 3.30 -19.51 13.64
CA LEU A 16 3.72 -19.49 15.04
C LEU A 16 5.01 -18.71 15.26
N ALA A 17 5.98 -18.84 14.36
CA ALA A 17 7.25 -18.12 14.43
C ALA A 17 7.04 -16.59 14.31
N LYS A 18 6.09 -16.17 13.47
CA LYS A 18 5.75 -14.75 13.27
C LYS A 18 5.09 -14.15 14.52
N VAL A 19 4.11 -14.85 15.10
CA VAL A 19 3.40 -14.37 16.30
C VAL A 19 4.34 -14.31 17.52
N LYS A 20 5.30 -15.22 17.63
CA LYS A 20 6.32 -15.23 18.69
C LYS A 20 7.46 -14.22 18.49
N GLY A 21 7.56 -13.59 17.31
CA GLY A 21 8.71 -12.75 16.97
C GLY A 21 10.02 -13.53 16.81
N SER A 22 9.95 -14.84 16.53
CA SER A 22 11.13 -15.69 16.33
C SER A 22 11.42 -15.97 14.85
N ALA A 23 10.58 -15.49 13.93
CA ALA A 23 10.85 -15.50 12.51
C ALA A 23 11.99 -14.52 12.18
N ILE A 24 12.96 -14.97 11.36
CA ILE A 24 14.14 -14.18 11.01
C ILE A 24 13.93 -13.51 9.65
N TYR A 25 13.73 -12.19 9.67
CA TYR A 25 13.63 -11.32 8.50
C TYR A 25 15.02 -10.85 8.04
N GLY A 26 15.08 -10.11 6.93
CA GLY A 26 16.36 -9.73 6.33
C GLY A 26 17.26 -8.90 7.25
N ASP A 27 16.68 -7.99 8.05
CA ASP A 27 17.47 -7.14 8.97
C ASP A 27 17.85 -7.86 10.27
N ASP A 28 17.14 -8.92 10.65
CA ASP A 28 17.45 -9.73 11.83
C ASP A 28 18.74 -10.56 11.64
N ILE A 29 19.24 -10.66 10.40
CA ILE A 29 20.50 -11.33 10.10
C ILE A 29 21.67 -10.45 10.53
N HIS A 30 22.48 -10.99 11.43
CA HIS A 30 23.71 -10.37 11.92
C HIS A 30 24.90 -11.31 11.74
N MET A 31 26.03 -10.77 11.27
CA MET A 31 27.27 -11.52 11.14
C MET A 31 28.39 -10.83 11.91
N LYS A 32 29.32 -11.65 12.42
CA LYS A 32 30.53 -11.14 13.09
C LYS A 32 31.31 -10.26 12.11
N ASN A 33 31.82 -9.13 12.60
CA ASN A 33 32.60 -8.16 11.83
C ASN A 33 31.90 -7.56 10.60
N MET A 34 30.56 -7.67 10.49
CA MET A 34 29.82 -7.06 9.38
C MET A 34 29.96 -5.53 9.35
N LEU A 35 29.84 -4.96 8.15
CA LEU A 35 29.77 -3.53 7.89
C LEU A 35 28.33 -3.13 7.54
N TYR A 36 28.01 -1.86 7.80
CA TYR A 36 26.74 -1.24 7.44
C TYR A 36 26.91 -0.46 6.13
N GLY A 37 26.08 -0.82 5.16
CA GLY A 37 25.96 -0.20 3.85
C GLY A 37 24.97 0.96 3.86
N VAL A 38 25.35 2.11 3.29
CA VAL A 38 24.46 3.27 3.08
C VAL A 38 24.67 3.85 1.68
N CYS A 39 23.57 4.26 1.03
CA CYS A 39 23.58 4.89 -0.29
C CYS A 39 23.71 6.42 -0.19
N ARG A 40 24.43 7.03 -1.14
CA ARG A 40 24.40 8.46 -1.46
C ARG A 40 23.55 8.65 -2.73
N TYR A 41 22.36 9.21 -2.56
CA TYR A 41 21.40 9.45 -3.65
C TYR A 41 21.76 10.70 -4.45
N ALA A 42 21.18 10.88 -5.64
CA ALA A 42 21.26 12.10 -6.41
C ALA A 42 20.48 13.25 -5.77
N ASP A 43 21.00 14.47 -5.91
CA ASP A 43 20.36 15.68 -5.36
C ASP A 43 19.37 16.33 -6.35
N ILE A 44 19.43 15.93 -7.62
CA ILE A 44 18.64 16.46 -8.73
C ILE A 44 17.77 15.36 -9.37
N ALA A 45 16.66 15.76 -10.00
CA ALA A 45 15.76 14.82 -10.69
C ALA A 45 16.15 14.51 -12.14
N ALA A 46 16.99 15.35 -12.76
CA ALA A 46 17.49 15.13 -14.13
C ALA A 46 18.76 15.95 -14.35
N GLY A 47 19.79 15.38 -14.96
CA GLY A 47 21.03 16.11 -15.25
C GLY A 47 22.25 15.22 -15.43
N SER A 48 23.43 15.82 -15.31
CA SER A 48 24.70 15.10 -15.28
C SER A 48 25.52 15.36 -14.02
N VAL A 49 26.30 14.37 -13.59
CA VAL A 49 27.35 14.49 -12.59
C VAL A 49 28.63 14.97 -13.26
N GLU A 50 29.16 16.09 -12.78
CA GLU A 50 30.43 16.66 -13.27
C GLU A 50 31.63 16.18 -12.44
N ASP A 51 31.46 16.10 -11.12
CA ASP A 51 32.53 15.73 -10.20
C ASP A 51 31.97 15.24 -8.86
N ILE A 52 32.72 14.35 -8.21
CA ILE A 52 32.39 13.77 -6.89
C ILE A 52 33.61 13.93 -5.98
N ASP A 53 33.44 14.65 -4.87
CA ASP A 53 34.45 14.82 -3.83
C ASP A 53 34.12 13.97 -2.60
N LEU A 54 35.02 13.04 -2.30
CA LEU A 54 34.91 12.07 -1.20
C LEU A 54 35.82 12.43 0.00
N SER A 55 36.57 13.52 -0.06
CA SER A 55 37.67 13.82 0.85
C SER A 55 37.25 13.84 2.33
N ASP A 56 36.21 14.60 2.68
CA ASP A 56 35.69 14.68 4.05
C ASP A 56 35.05 13.35 4.50
N ALA A 57 34.33 12.68 3.60
CA ALA A 57 33.62 11.44 3.89
C ALA A 57 34.59 10.29 4.26
N LEU A 58 35.75 10.22 3.60
CA LEU A 58 36.79 9.23 3.88
C LEU A 58 37.45 9.41 5.25
N GLN A 59 37.39 10.62 5.84
CA GLN A 59 37.97 10.90 7.16
C GLN A 59 37.02 10.59 8.33
N VAL A 60 35.77 10.20 8.05
CA VAL A 60 34.79 9.87 9.10
C VAL A 60 35.24 8.60 9.84
N PRO A 61 35.43 8.66 11.18
CA PRO A 61 35.81 7.48 11.95
C PRO A 61 34.81 6.33 11.78
N GLY A 62 35.33 5.14 11.45
CA GLY A 62 34.55 3.93 11.20
C GLY A 62 34.21 3.68 9.74
N VAL A 63 34.41 4.65 8.82
CA VAL A 63 34.31 4.38 7.38
C VAL A 63 35.45 3.45 6.95
N VAL A 64 35.10 2.40 6.22
CA VAL A 64 36.05 1.39 5.73
C VAL A 64 36.27 1.53 4.23
N ARG A 65 35.20 1.73 3.45
CA ARG A 65 35.26 1.90 2.00
C ARG A 65 34.11 2.76 1.51
N ILE A 66 34.38 3.61 0.53
CA ILE A 66 33.38 4.26 -0.32
C ILE A 66 33.63 3.77 -1.75
N ALA A 67 32.56 3.42 -2.46
CA ALA A 67 32.61 2.96 -3.84
C ALA A 67 31.67 3.79 -4.74
N THR A 68 32.06 3.95 -5.99
CA THR A 68 31.35 4.67 -7.06
C THR A 68 31.21 3.75 -8.27
N ALA A 69 30.57 4.22 -9.35
CA ALA A 69 30.47 3.47 -10.60
C ALA A 69 31.84 3.01 -11.17
N ARG A 70 32.93 3.70 -10.83
CA ARG A 70 34.31 3.36 -11.26
C ARG A 70 34.87 2.10 -10.59
N ASP A 71 34.29 1.67 -9.48
CA ASP A 71 34.72 0.49 -8.74
C ASP A 71 34.06 -0.81 -9.26
N VAL A 72 33.11 -0.70 -10.21
CA VAL A 72 32.36 -1.85 -10.74
C VAL A 72 33.24 -2.65 -11.71
N PRO A 73 33.52 -3.94 -11.42
CA PRO A 73 34.43 -4.73 -12.25
C PRO A 73 33.74 -5.43 -13.45
N GLY A 74 32.41 -5.56 -13.43
CA GLY A 74 31.61 -6.23 -14.47
C GLY A 74 30.71 -5.28 -15.26
N GLU A 75 29.49 -5.74 -15.56
CA GLU A 75 28.49 -4.93 -16.26
C GLU A 75 27.97 -3.78 -15.37
N SER A 76 28.02 -2.54 -15.85
CA SER A 76 27.60 -1.36 -15.08
C SER A 76 26.09 -1.14 -15.03
N HIS A 77 25.33 -1.76 -15.94
CA HIS A 77 23.88 -1.66 -16.03
C HIS A 77 23.27 -3.05 -15.91
N ILE A 78 22.15 -3.13 -15.18
CA ILE A 78 21.31 -4.32 -15.09
C ILE A 78 19.86 -3.92 -15.39
N GLY A 79 18.99 -4.91 -15.51
CA GLY A 79 17.55 -4.67 -15.64
C GLY A 79 16.81 -5.92 -16.05
N VAL A 80 15.53 -5.98 -15.69
CA VAL A 80 14.73 -7.22 -15.81
C VAL A 80 14.48 -7.58 -17.27
N VAL A 81 14.11 -6.59 -18.09
CA VAL A 81 13.81 -6.77 -19.52
C VAL A 81 14.83 -6.04 -20.39
N ILE A 82 15.06 -4.76 -20.09
CA ILE A 82 16.07 -3.92 -20.72
C ILE A 82 17.13 -3.62 -19.66
N ALA A 83 18.41 -3.80 -19.99
CA ALA A 83 19.51 -3.55 -19.07
C ALA A 83 19.93 -2.06 -19.10
N ASP A 84 19.04 -1.19 -18.64
CA ASP A 84 19.19 0.27 -18.70
C ASP A 84 19.38 0.92 -17.32
N TYR A 85 19.25 0.18 -16.22
CA TYR A 85 19.33 0.75 -14.87
C TYR A 85 20.70 0.44 -14.21
N PRO A 86 21.55 1.45 -13.97
CA PRO A 86 22.80 1.24 -13.23
C PRO A 86 22.56 1.11 -11.72
N PRO A 87 23.09 0.06 -11.04
CA PRO A 87 23.14 0.03 -9.59
C PRO A 87 23.91 1.21 -8.98
N LEU A 88 24.90 1.76 -9.70
CA LEU A 88 25.61 2.99 -9.34
C LEU A 88 25.66 3.92 -10.56
N ALA A 89 24.97 5.06 -10.50
CA ALA A 89 24.99 6.06 -11.55
C ALA A 89 26.39 6.69 -11.68
N ASP A 90 26.89 6.81 -12.92
CA ASP A 90 28.17 7.46 -13.22
C ASP A 90 27.97 8.94 -13.58
N ARG A 91 27.58 9.21 -14.84
CA ARG A 91 27.40 10.58 -15.34
C ARG A 91 25.95 11.01 -15.47
N ASN A 92 25.05 10.16 -15.99
CA ASN A 92 23.67 10.55 -16.25
C ASN A 92 22.81 10.34 -15.00
N ILE A 93 22.03 11.35 -14.61
CA ILE A 93 20.99 11.25 -13.58
C ILE A 93 19.63 11.29 -14.27
N ALA A 94 18.89 10.19 -14.18
CA ALA A 94 17.57 10.01 -14.76
C ALA A 94 16.45 10.32 -13.75
N PHE A 95 16.70 10.17 -12.44
CA PHE A 95 15.77 10.55 -11.37
C PHE A 95 16.46 10.70 -10.02
N ARG A 96 15.74 11.27 -9.04
CA ARG A 96 16.27 11.55 -7.69
C ARG A 96 16.58 10.29 -6.85
N GLY A 97 16.11 9.12 -7.29
CA GLY A 97 16.45 7.84 -6.66
C GLY A 97 17.77 7.23 -7.14
N ASP A 98 18.44 7.83 -8.14
CA ASP A 98 19.75 7.34 -8.59
C ASP A 98 20.77 7.36 -7.46
N VAL A 99 21.55 6.29 -7.33
CA VAL A 99 22.59 6.15 -6.31
C VAL A 99 23.96 6.42 -6.94
N ILE A 100 24.67 7.43 -6.43
CA ILE A 100 25.93 7.92 -6.99
C ILE A 100 27.13 7.26 -6.30
N ALA A 101 27.00 6.97 -5.01
CA ALA A 101 28.03 6.29 -4.24
C ALA A 101 27.42 5.41 -3.14
N ILE A 102 28.19 4.43 -2.67
CA ILE A 102 27.85 3.58 -1.54
C ILE A 102 28.98 3.54 -0.51
N ILE A 103 28.61 3.50 0.77
CA ILE A 103 29.51 3.56 1.90
C ILE A 103 29.41 2.28 2.71
N ALA A 104 30.56 1.67 3.06
CA ALA A 104 30.67 0.63 4.08
C ALA A 104 31.36 1.19 5.33
N ALA A 105 30.71 1.10 6.49
CA ALA A 105 31.29 1.53 7.77
C ALA A 105 31.04 0.52 8.90
N THR A 106 31.82 0.60 9.98
CA THR A 106 31.68 -0.26 11.17
C THR A 106 30.43 0.06 12.00
N GLY A 107 29.73 1.16 11.71
CA GLY A 107 28.47 1.54 12.33
C GLY A 107 27.59 2.31 11.37
N TYR A 108 26.27 2.09 11.46
CA TYR A 108 25.28 2.73 10.59
C TYR A 108 25.36 4.27 10.61
N GLU A 109 25.55 4.86 11.80
CA GLU A 109 25.70 6.32 11.94
C GLU A 109 26.95 6.87 11.23
N ALA A 110 28.06 6.15 11.25
CA ALA A 110 29.27 6.55 10.55
C ALA A 110 29.06 6.51 9.02
N ALA A 111 28.40 5.47 8.52
CA ALA A 111 28.07 5.36 7.09
C ALA A 111 27.14 6.50 6.65
N CYS A 112 26.11 6.83 7.44
CA CYS A 112 25.21 7.93 7.13
C CYS A 112 25.90 9.30 7.20
N ARG A 113 26.76 9.55 8.19
CA ARG A 113 27.55 10.79 8.28
C ARG A 113 28.49 10.95 7.08
N ALA A 114 29.10 9.87 6.62
CA ALA A 114 29.93 9.89 5.43
C ALA A 114 29.11 10.22 4.18
N ALA A 115 27.91 9.63 4.02
CA ALA A 115 27.00 9.99 2.93
C ALA A 115 26.64 11.48 2.93
N ASP A 116 26.34 12.05 4.11
CA ASP A 116 26.03 13.47 4.29
C ASP A 116 27.20 14.40 3.86
N LEU A 117 28.46 13.92 3.93
CA LEU A 117 29.67 14.68 3.61
C LEU A 117 30.17 14.51 2.16
N ILE A 118 29.59 13.61 1.37
CA ILE A 118 29.94 13.46 -0.05
C ILE A 118 29.36 14.64 -0.83
N ARG A 119 30.25 15.43 -1.46
CA ARG A 119 29.88 16.60 -2.26
C ARG A 119 29.87 16.23 -3.73
N VAL A 120 28.78 16.53 -4.41
CA VAL A 120 28.60 16.23 -5.84
C VAL A 120 28.30 17.52 -6.58
N ARG A 121 29.01 17.77 -7.69
CA ARG A 121 28.70 18.87 -8.60
C ARG A 121 27.87 18.33 -9.76
N TYR A 122 26.77 19.02 -10.07
CA TYR A 122 25.86 18.63 -11.15
C TYR A 122 25.68 19.73 -12.19
N THR A 123 25.32 19.33 -13.41
CA THR A 123 24.65 20.16 -14.40
C THR A 123 23.17 19.75 -14.46
N PRO A 124 22.24 20.50 -13.83
CA PRO A 124 20.83 20.12 -13.78
C PRO A 124 20.11 20.38 -15.11
N PHE A 125 19.15 19.52 -15.44
CA PHE A 125 18.21 19.70 -16.55
C PHE A 125 16.80 19.91 -16.02
N ILE A 126 15.94 20.51 -16.85
CA ILE A 126 14.49 20.50 -16.57
C ILE A 126 14.00 19.04 -16.73
N PRO A 127 13.37 18.45 -15.69
CA PRO A 127 12.88 17.08 -15.76
C PRO A 127 11.66 17.01 -16.69
N ILE A 128 11.61 16.00 -17.56
CA ILE A 128 10.44 15.70 -18.39
C ILE A 128 9.57 14.74 -17.59
N VAL A 129 8.46 15.22 -17.05
CA VAL A 129 7.59 14.45 -16.10
C VAL A 129 6.22 14.10 -16.68
N ASN A 130 6.01 14.38 -17.97
CA ASN A 130 4.75 14.15 -18.67
C ASN A 130 5.03 13.27 -19.90
N VAL A 131 4.23 12.20 -20.07
CA VAL A 131 4.43 11.21 -21.15
C VAL A 131 4.19 11.80 -22.54
N GLU A 132 3.21 12.70 -22.69
CA GLU A 132 2.93 13.37 -23.97
C GLU A 132 4.05 14.33 -24.38
N GLU A 133 4.71 14.97 -23.42
CA GLU A 133 5.91 15.77 -23.67
C GLU A 133 7.11 14.88 -24.03
N ALA A 134 7.27 13.73 -23.36
CA ALA A 134 8.41 12.84 -23.58
C ALA A 134 8.41 12.18 -24.97
N ILE A 135 7.25 11.92 -25.56
CA ILE A 135 7.14 11.28 -26.89
C ILE A 135 7.31 12.25 -28.08
N LYS A 136 7.43 13.56 -27.83
CA LYS A 136 7.62 14.52 -28.93
C LYS A 136 8.94 14.26 -29.66
N PRO A 137 9.01 14.41 -31.00
CA PRO A 137 10.22 14.14 -31.77
C PRO A 137 11.46 14.94 -31.34
N ASP A 138 11.26 16.12 -30.76
CA ASP A 138 12.30 17.05 -30.31
C ASP A 138 12.52 17.01 -28.78
N ALA A 139 11.85 16.10 -28.06
CA ALA A 139 12.04 15.93 -26.63
C ALA A 139 13.47 15.47 -26.32
N ARG A 140 14.05 16.00 -25.23
CA ARG A 140 15.33 15.49 -24.71
C ARG A 140 15.19 14.01 -24.37
N LEU A 141 16.15 13.21 -24.81
CA LEU A 141 16.22 11.80 -24.46
C LEU A 141 16.58 11.63 -22.98
N ILE A 142 15.82 10.81 -22.25
CA ILE A 142 16.11 10.45 -20.85
C ILE A 142 17.39 9.60 -20.80
N HIS A 143 17.51 8.69 -21.75
CA HIS A 143 18.68 7.85 -21.99
C HIS A 143 19.38 8.33 -23.27
N PRO A 144 20.53 9.03 -23.17
CA PRO A 144 21.19 9.62 -24.34
C PRO A 144 21.56 8.64 -25.46
N GLY A 145 21.68 7.35 -25.16
CA GLY A 145 21.97 6.29 -26.14
C GLY A 145 20.73 5.68 -26.82
N SER A 146 19.52 6.07 -26.44
CA SER A 146 18.27 5.51 -26.98
C SER A 146 17.83 6.22 -28.26
N ALA A 147 17.04 5.54 -29.10
CA ALA A 147 16.49 6.15 -30.33
C ALA A 147 15.31 7.09 -30.06
N SER A 148 14.59 6.88 -28.96
CA SER A 148 13.45 7.69 -28.52
C SER A 148 13.21 7.50 -27.02
N ASN A 149 12.26 8.26 -26.45
CA ASN A 149 11.75 8.02 -25.09
C ASN A 149 10.65 6.94 -25.04
N ILE A 150 10.41 6.19 -26.12
CA ILE A 150 9.47 5.06 -26.11
C ILE A 150 10.21 3.81 -25.63
N ILE A 151 9.70 3.18 -24.56
CA ILE A 151 10.22 1.92 -24.01
C ILE A 151 9.76 0.76 -24.89
N ASN A 152 8.46 0.71 -25.18
CA ASN A 152 7.82 -0.34 -25.95
C ASN A 152 6.48 0.15 -26.51
N HIS A 153 5.99 -0.55 -27.53
CA HIS A 153 4.65 -0.40 -28.09
C HIS A 153 4.05 -1.79 -28.31
N HIS A 154 2.87 -2.05 -27.74
CA HIS A 154 2.12 -3.29 -27.94
C HIS A 154 0.80 -2.99 -28.62
N HIS A 155 0.35 -3.90 -29.48
CA HIS A 155 -0.98 -3.82 -30.08
C HIS A 155 -1.74 -5.14 -30.01
N THR A 156 -3.07 -5.04 -29.91
CA THR A 156 -3.99 -6.19 -30.00
C THR A 156 -5.06 -5.90 -31.05
N VAL A 157 -5.32 -6.84 -31.95
CA VAL A 157 -6.30 -6.70 -33.04
C VAL A 157 -7.20 -7.91 -33.14
N LYS A 158 -8.50 -7.66 -33.28
CA LYS A 158 -9.51 -8.66 -33.62
C LYS A 158 -10.54 -8.02 -34.55
N GLY A 159 -10.93 -8.71 -35.62
CA GLY A 159 -11.92 -8.20 -36.57
C GLY A 159 -11.45 -6.95 -37.33
N ASP A 160 -12.41 -6.15 -37.80
CA ASP A 160 -12.19 -4.91 -38.54
C ASP A 160 -12.78 -3.74 -37.73
N ILE A 161 -11.90 -2.88 -37.22
CA ILE A 161 -12.30 -1.80 -36.32
C ILE A 161 -13.18 -0.76 -37.01
N ASP A 162 -12.93 -0.47 -38.30
CA ASP A 162 -13.68 0.54 -39.05
C ASP A 162 -15.07 0.01 -39.41
N ALA A 163 -15.15 -1.25 -39.83
CA ALA A 163 -16.43 -1.92 -40.07
C ALA A 163 -17.29 -2.01 -38.79
N GLY A 164 -16.69 -2.31 -37.65
CA GLY A 164 -17.39 -2.37 -36.37
C GLY A 164 -17.97 -1.02 -35.93
N PHE A 165 -17.23 0.07 -36.10
CA PHE A 165 -17.77 1.41 -35.83
C PHE A 165 -18.82 1.85 -36.85
N ALA A 166 -18.68 1.48 -38.12
CA ALA A 166 -19.70 1.71 -39.13
C ALA A 166 -21.02 0.98 -38.82
N ALA A 167 -20.95 -0.18 -38.17
CA ALA A 167 -22.11 -0.95 -37.71
C ALA A 167 -22.69 -0.47 -36.37
N SER A 168 -22.07 0.52 -35.72
CA SER A 168 -22.52 1.04 -34.43
C SER A 168 -23.50 2.21 -34.60
N THR A 169 -24.63 2.17 -33.92
CA THR A 169 -25.60 3.28 -33.87
C THR A 169 -25.30 4.25 -32.72
N HIS A 170 -24.67 3.76 -31.65
CA HIS A 170 -24.25 4.55 -30.49
C HIS A 170 -22.73 4.48 -30.33
N ILE A 171 -22.06 5.64 -30.31
CA ILE A 171 -20.60 5.72 -30.15
C ILE A 171 -20.26 6.66 -29.00
N PHE A 172 -19.38 6.22 -28.10
CA PHE A 172 -18.91 6.97 -26.95
C PHE A 172 -17.39 7.04 -26.93
N GLU A 173 -16.85 8.23 -26.65
CA GLU A 173 -15.41 8.46 -26.44
C GLU A 173 -15.17 9.01 -25.03
N ARG A 174 -14.23 8.41 -24.29
CA ARG A 174 -13.91 8.76 -22.90
C ARG A 174 -12.42 8.67 -22.64
N GLU A 175 -11.96 9.48 -21.70
CA GLU A 175 -10.58 9.49 -21.22
C GLU A 175 -10.55 9.24 -19.71
N TYR A 176 -9.62 8.39 -19.28
CA TYR A 176 -9.42 7.98 -17.89
C TYR A 176 -7.95 8.13 -17.50
N GLU A 177 -7.70 8.49 -16.25
CA GLU A 177 -6.36 8.67 -15.70
C GLU A 177 -6.22 7.97 -14.35
N VAL A 178 -5.07 7.34 -14.12
CA VAL A 178 -4.73 6.76 -12.81
C VAL A 178 -3.31 7.12 -12.42
N GLY A 179 -3.10 7.36 -11.12
CA GLY A 179 -1.81 7.71 -10.56
C GLY A 179 -0.96 6.52 -10.12
N TYR A 180 0.18 6.85 -9.52
CA TYR A 180 1.10 5.89 -8.89
C TYR A 180 0.46 5.17 -7.69
N GLN A 181 1.00 3.98 -7.39
CA GLN A 181 0.80 3.29 -6.12
C GLN A 181 2.15 2.76 -5.61
N GLU A 182 2.44 2.97 -4.33
CA GLU A 182 3.62 2.46 -3.61
C GLU A 182 3.26 1.14 -2.90
N HIS A 183 4.12 0.13 -3.02
CA HIS A 183 3.85 -1.21 -2.48
C HIS A 183 3.73 -1.21 -0.97
N ALA A 184 4.51 -0.37 -0.30
CA ALA A 184 4.46 -0.11 1.13
C ALA A 184 4.52 -1.38 2.00
N TYR A 185 5.24 -2.41 1.53
CA TYR A 185 5.55 -3.60 2.34
C TYR A 185 6.15 -3.20 3.67
N LEU A 186 5.73 -3.84 4.77
CA LEU A 186 6.10 -3.39 6.11
C LEU A 186 7.59 -3.52 6.40
N GLU A 187 8.23 -4.61 5.96
CA GLU A 187 9.69 -4.78 5.98
C GLU A 187 10.27 -4.10 4.74
N PRO A 188 11.07 -3.02 4.85
CA PRO A 188 11.81 -2.47 3.72
C PRO A 188 12.82 -3.47 3.13
N GLU A 189 13.53 -3.06 2.09
CA GLU A 189 14.57 -3.85 1.44
C GLU A 189 15.74 -4.08 2.40
N SER A 190 16.15 -5.34 2.56
CA SER A 190 17.32 -5.72 3.35
C SER A 190 18.07 -6.86 2.70
N ILE A 191 19.39 -6.73 2.59
CA ILE A 191 20.29 -7.75 2.05
C ILE A 191 21.65 -7.69 2.74
N ILE A 192 22.22 -8.85 3.05
CA ILE A 192 23.61 -9.02 3.48
C ILE A 192 24.36 -9.88 2.48
N ALA A 193 25.58 -9.48 2.14
CA ALA A 193 26.51 -10.27 1.33
C ALA A 193 27.76 -10.62 2.14
N TRP A 194 28.29 -11.82 1.95
CA TRP A 194 29.56 -12.29 2.54
C TRP A 194 30.27 -13.27 1.59
N ILE A 195 31.58 -13.41 1.73
CA ILE A 195 32.35 -14.48 1.06
C ILE A 195 32.45 -15.64 2.04
N ASP A 196 32.07 -16.84 1.61
CA ASP A 196 32.24 -18.05 2.41
C ASP A 196 33.73 -18.40 2.53
N ASP A 197 34.26 -18.55 3.75
CA ASP A 197 35.69 -18.75 3.97
C ASP A 197 36.21 -20.09 3.42
N ASN A 198 35.35 -21.13 3.34
CA ASN A 198 35.75 -22.46 2.88
C ASN A 198 35.59 -22.62 1.38
N GLU A 199 34.41 -22.28 0.85
CA GLU A 199 34.05 -22.45 -0.56
C GLU A 199 34.51 -21.27 -1.43
N GLN A 200 34.84 -20.13 -0.80
CA GLN A 200 35.22 -18.88 -1.43
C GLN A 200 34.13 -18.33 -2.38
N ILE A 201 32.86 -18.64 -2.10
CA ILE A 201 31.71 -18.19 -2.90
C ILE A 201 31.10 -16.92 -2.31
N MET A 202 30.62 -16.03 -3.18
CA MET A 202 29.82 -14.87 -2.80
C MET A 202 28.43 -15.36 -2.40
N SER A 203 28.11 -15.25 -1.12
CA SER A 203 26.81 -15.63 -0.55
C SER A 203 26.01 -14.40 -0.17
N LEU A 204 24.70 -14.44 -0.44
CA LEU A 204 23.76 -13.37 -0.09
C LEU A 204 22.54 -13.91 0.64
N ALA A 205 22.02 -13.12 1.58
CA ALA A 205 20.74 -13.41 2.22
C ALA A 205 19.94 -12.15 2.56
N GLY A 206 18.60 -12.27 2.50
CA GLY A 206 17.70 -11.17 2.83
C GLY A 206 16.32 -11.28 2.19
N SER A 207 15.63 -10.14 2.09
CA SER A 207 14.24 -10.01 1.66
C SER A 207 14.11 -10.10 0.13
N VAL A 208 14.37 -11.27 -0.44
CA VAL A 208 14.48 -11.49 -1.89
C VAL A 208 13.27 -12.24 -2.44
N GLN A 209 12.55 -11.66 -3.41
CA GLN A 209 11.45 -12.35 -4.09
C GLN A 209 11.95 -13.34 -5.15
N ASN A 210 12.96 -12.97 -5.95
CA ASN A 210 13.53 -13.81 -7.00
C ASN A 210 15.04 -14.05 -6.78
N ALA A 211 15.37 -15.14 -6.12
CA ALA A 211 16.75 -15.45 -5.74
C ALA A 211 17.66 -15.75 -6.95
N HIS A 212 17.13 -16.39 -8.00
CA HIS A 212 17.91 -16.76 -9.18
C HIS A 212 18.26 -15.54 -10.04
N ARG A 213 17.35 -14.56 -10.16
CA ARG A 213 17.65 -13.30 -10.85
C ARG A 213 18.70 -12.48 -10.11
N VAL A 214 18.57 -12.34 -8.78
CA VAL A 214 19.62 -11.71 -7.94
C VAL A 214 20.97 -12.38 -8.18
N ARG A 215 21.03 -13.72 -8.16
CA ARG A 215 22.26 -14.48 -8.42
C ARG A 215 22.87 -14.12 -9.77
N GLY A 216 22.04 -14.06 -10.82
CA GLY A 216 22.46 -13.71 -12.18
C GLY A 216 23.00 -12.28 -12.30
N PHE A 217 22.31 -11.31 -11.70
CA PHE A 217 22.74 -9.90 -11.76
C PHE A 217 23.98 -9.61 -10.93
N VAL A 218 24.09 -10.17 -9.72
CA VAL A 218 25.31 -10.03 -8.91
C VAL A 218 26.51 -10.63 -9.64
N ALA A 219 26.34 -11.78 -10.29
CA ALA A 219 27.39 -12.41 -11.09
C ALA A 219 27.86 -11.49 -12.24
N LYS A 220 26.93 -10.92 -13.02
CA LYS A 220 27.24 -9.97 -14.11
C LYS A 220 27.92 -8.70 -13.59
N TYR A 221 27.38 -8.10 -12.53
CA TYR A 221 27.88 -6.85 -11.95
C TYR A 221 29.30 -6.98 -11.40
N LEU A 222 29.63 -8.14 -10.82
CA LEU A 222 30.95 -8.43 -10.28
C LEU A 222 31.92 -9.09 -11.27
N GLY A 223 31.47 -9.44 -12.47
CA GLY A 223 32.29 -10.20 -13.43
C GLY A 223 32.61 -11.62 -12.94
N LEU A 224 31.72 -12.23 -12.16
CA LEU A 224 31.87 -13.58 -11.61
C LEU A 224 31.05 -14.60 -12.42
N PRO A 225 31.49 -15.87 -12.51
CA PRO A 225 30.61 -16.93 -12.98
C PRO A 225 29.48 -17.18 -11.96
N GLN A 226 28.26 -17.46 -12.43
CA GLN A 226 27.11 -17.70 -11.55
C GLN A 226 27.32 -18.84 -10.54
N SER A 227 28.20 -19.82 -10.82
CA SER A 227 28.57 -20.89 -9.89
C SER A 227 29.31 -20.39 -8.65
N ARG A 228 29.81 -19.15 -8.65
CA ARG A 228 30.50 -18.50 -7.52
C ARG A 228 29.59 -17.55 -6.74
N VAL A 229 28.30 -17.53 -7.05
CA VAL A 229 27.29 -16.73 -6.35
C VAL A 229 26.18 -17.65 -5.84
N ASN A 230 25.81 -17.51 -4.57
CA ASN A 230 24.71 -18.26 -3.96
C ASN A 230 23.78 -17.32 -3.18
N VAL A 231 22.47 -17.45 -3.37
CA VAL A 231 21.46 -16.62 -2.71
C VAL A 231 20.55 -17.49 -1.85
N LYS A 232 20.37 -17.10 -0.59
CA LYS A 232 19.48 -17.73 0.38
C LYS A 232 18.44 -16.72 0.87
N ARG A 233 17.16 -17.03 0.72
CA ARG A 233 16.07 -16.15 1.16
C ARG A 233 15.92 -16.18 2.69
N SER A 234 15.60 -15.04 3.29
CA SER A 234 15.05 -14.94 4.65
C SER A 234 13.52 -15.03 4.62
N VAL A 235 12.89 -14.97 5.79
CA VAL A 235 11.46 -14.65 5.84
C VAL A 235 11.25 -13.26 5.22
N LEU A 236 10.16 -13.07 4.47
CA LEU A 236 9.87 -11.86 3.73
C LEU A 236 8.62 -11.14 4.28
N GLY A 237 8.78 -9.88 4.68
CA GLY A 237 7.74 -9.05 5.30
C GLY A 237 6.86 -8.29 4.29
N GLY A 238 6.37 -9.00 3.28
CA GLY A 238 5.62 -8.45 2.14
C GLY A 238 6.51 -7.97 0.98
N SER A 239 5.97 -8.06 -0.23
CA SER A 239 6.58 -7.59 -1.48
C SER A 239 5.54 -6.97 -2.41
N PHE A 240 4.44 -7.68 -2.68
CA PHE A 240 3.39 -7.24 -3.62
C PHE A 240 3.89 -6.94 -5.04
N GLY A 241 5.01 -7.55 -5.43
CA GLY A 241 5.71 -7.29 -6.67
C GLY A 241 6.88 -6.34 -6.51
N GLY A 242 7.01 -5.60 -5.40
CA GLY A 242 8.00 -4.53 -5.21
C GLY A 242 9.40 -4.96 -4.78
N LYS A 243 9.59 -6.20 -4.31
CA LYS A 243 10.93 -6.80 -4.09
C LYS A 243 11.34 -7.75 -5.21
N ASP A 244 10.71 -7.63 -6.38
CA ASP A 244 11.11 -8.36 -7.58
C ASP A 244 12.38 -7.72 -8.15
N ASP A 245 12.39 -6.40 -8.33
CA ASP A 245 13.38 -5.71 -9.15
C ASP A 245 14.41 -4.94 -8.29
N ILE A 246 13.99 -4.05 -7.40
CA ILE A 246 14.87 -3.17 -6.60
C ILE A 246 15.89 -3.91 -5.73
N ILE A 247 15.54 -5.11 -5.24
CA ILE A 247 16.44 -5.91 -4.41
C ILE A 247 17.67 -6.40 -5.20
N ASP A 248 17.55 -6.49 -6.53
CA ASP A 248 18.64 -6.84 -7.42
C ASP A 248 19.76 -5.78 -7.35
N HIS A 249 19.39 -4.50 -7.39
CA HIS A 249 20.32 -3.37 -7.28
C HIS A 249 20.99 -3.31 -5.92
N LEU A 250 20.22 -3.49 -4.84
CA LEU A 250 20.75 -3.47 -3.49
C LEU A 250 21.71 -4.65 -3.25
N ALA A 251 21.40 -5.83 -3.78
CA ALA A 251 22.26 -7.00 -3.73
C ALA A 251 23.59 -6.77 -4.47
N CYS A 252 23.56 -6.15 -5.65
CA CYS A 252 24.76 -5.79 -6.40
C CYS A 252 25.68 -4.85 -5.60
N ARG A 253 25.10 -3.84 -4.94
CA ARG A 253 25.84 -2.89 -4.08
C ARG A 253 26.45 -3.57 -2.84
N ALA A 254 25.68 -4.42 -2.17
CA ALA A 254 26.16 -5.18 -1.01
C ALA A 254 27.32 -6.11 -1.40
N ALA A 255 27.18 -6.83 -2.51
CA ALA A 255 28.20 -7.75 -3.00
C ALA A 255 29.48 -7.03 -3.45
N LEU A 256 29.36 -5.85 -4.07
CA LEU A 256 30.52 -5.02 -4.44
C LEU A 256 31.31 -4.57 -3.22
N LEU A 257 30.64 -4.00 -2.20
CA LEU A 257 31.34 -3.59 -0.98
C LEU A 257 31.90 -4.79 -0.22
N CYS A 258 31.23 -5.94 -0.24
CA CYS A 258 31.76 -7.17 0.32
C CYS A 258 33.07 -7.60 -0.37
N GLN A 259 33.11 -7.57 -1.70
CA GLN A 259 34.30 -7.92 -2.47
C GLN A 259 35.45 -6.93 -2.23
N LEU A 260 35.16 -5.63 -2.17
CA LEU A 260 36.16 -4.59 -1.96
C LEU A 260 36.74 -4.58 -0.54
N THR A 261 35.97 -5.04 0.45
CA THR A 261 36.39 -4.98 1.86
C THR A 261 36.82 -6.32 2.43
N GLY A 262 36.45 -7.43 1.79
CA GLY A 262 36.64 -8.79 2.32
C GLY A 262 35.84 -9.06 3.61
N ARG A 263 34.79 -8.26 3.89
CA ARG A 263 33.97 -8.36 5.10
C ARG A 263 32.50 -8.47 4.72
N PRO A 264 31.65 -9.12 5.54
CA PRO A 264 30.22 -9.10 5.31
C PRO A 264 29.68 -7.66 5.29
N VAL A 265 28.80 -7.33 4.35
CA VAL A 265 28.19 -5.99 4.25
C VAL A 265 26.67 -6.11 4.18
N LYS A 266 25.97 -5.44 5.09
CA LYS A 266 24.51 -5.40 5.14
C LYS A 266 23.98 -4.03 4.75
N PHE A 267 23.01 -4.00 3.84
CA PHE A 267 22.16 -2.85 3.59
C PHE A 267 20.76 -3.14 4.13
N THR A 268 20.19 -2.17 4.84
CA THR A 268 18.80 -2.16 5.28
C THR A 268 18.25 -0.77 5.03
N TYR A 269 17.23 -0.64 4.19
CA TYR A 269 16.60 0.65 3.91
C TYR A 269 15.68 1.07 5.07
N ASN A 270 15.67 2.36 5.35
CA ASN A 270 14.55 2.96 6.08
C ASN A 270 13.38 3.24 5.11
N ARG A 271 12.24 3.68 5.65
CA ARG A 271 11.03 3.90 4.83
C ARG A 271 11.24 4.97 3.75
N GLU A 272 11.92 6.07 4.10
CA GLU A 272 12.19 7.16 3.16
C GLU A 272 13.09 6.73 2.00
N GLN A 273 14.12 5.94 2.26
CA GLN A 273 14.99 5.36 1.23
C GLN A 273 14.22 4.39 0.33
N SER A 274 13.43 3.51 0.94
CA SER A 274 12.56 2.57 0.22
C SER A 274 11.63 3.31 -0.74
N MET A 275 10.83 4.27 -0.25
CA MET A 275 9.90 5.02 -1.10
C MET A 275 10.58 5.90 -2.16
N ARG A 276 11.77 6.44 -1.86
CA ARG A 276 12.54 7.26 -2.81
C ARG A 276 13.03 6.45 -4.00
N GLU A 277 13.61 5.28 -3.75
CA GLU A 277 14.30 4.51 -4.78
C GLU A 277 13.42 3.43 -5.40
N SER A 278 12.54 2.77 -4.63
CA SER A 278 11.72 1.69 -5.14
C SER A 278 10.83 2.18 -6.29
N TYR A 279 10.52 1.27 -7.20
CA TYR A 279 9.57 1.52 -8.27
C TYR A 279 8.14 1.50 -7.75
N LYS A 280 7.22 2.00 -8.57
CA LYS A 280 5.80 2.11 -8.26
C LYS A 280 4.94 1.38 -9.31
N ARG A 281 3.64 1.29 -9.06
CA ARG A 281 2.65 0.98 -10.11
C ARG A 281 2.65 2.10 -11.16
N HIS A 282 2.53 1.72 -12.44
CA HIS A 282 2.40 2.63 -13.58
C HIS A 282 1.17 3.54 -13.52
N PRO A 283 1.35 4.86 -13.63
CA PRO A 283 0.30 5.80 -14.03
C PRO A 283 -0.05 5.63 -15.51
N TYR A 284 -1.34 5.59 -15.82
CA TYR A 284 -1.84 5.46 -17.19
C TYR A 284 -2.74 6.63 -17.56
N LYS A 285 -2.63 7.09 -18.81
CA LYS A 285 -3.63 7.88 -19.51
C LYS A 285 -4.25 7.02 -20.60
N MET A 286 -5.58 6.89 -20.57
CA MET A 286 -6.31 5.90 -21.37
C MET A 286 -7.44 6.56 -22.12
N LYS A 287 -7.47 6.41 -23.44
CA LYS A 287 -8.55 6.86 -24.30
C LYS A 287 -9.32 5.65 -24.83
N TYR A 288 -10.61 5.61 -24.55
CA TYR A 288 -11.52 4.55 -24.97
C TYR A 288 -12.55 5.10 -25.94
N LYS A 289 -12.78 4.36 -27.03
CA LYS A 289 -13.88 4.57 -27.97
C LYS A 289 -14.66 3.28 -28.10
N ILE A 290 -15.95 3.29 -27.79
CA ILE A 290 -16.82 2.11 -27.82
C ILE A 290 -18.02 2.38 -28.72
N GLY A 291 -18.37 1.40 -29.56
CA GLY A 291 -19.50 1.42 -30.47
C GLY A 291 -20.47 0.28 -30.16
N LEU A 292 -21.77 0.60 -30.09
CA LEU A 292 -22.85 -0.34 -29.82
C LEU A 292 -23.96 -0.20 -30.85
N ASP A 293 -24.73 -1.28 -31.06
CA ASP A 293 -25.99 -1.26 -31.82
C ASP A 293 -27.19 -0.81 -30.94
N ASP A 294 -28.37 -0.74 -31.56
CA ASP A 294 -29.62 -0.35 -30.90
C ASP A 294 -30.06 -1.35 -29.81
N GLU A 295 -29.61 -2.61 -29.91
CA GLU A 295 -29.80 -3.64 -28.88
C GLU A 295 -28.76 -3.55 -27.75
N ALA A 296 -27.92 -2.51 -27.74
CA ALA A 296 -26.82 -2.30 -26.79
C ALA A 296 -25.81 -3.44 -26.76
N ARG A 297 -25.57 -4.09 -27.91
CA ARG A 297 -24.47 -5.04 -28.09
C ARG A 297 -23.25 -4.31 -28.62
N ILE A 298 -22.08 -4.61 -28.07
CA ILE A 298 -20.83 -3.97 -28.45
C ILE A 298 -20.40 -4.49 -29.83
N GLN A 299 -20.22 -3.57 -30.77
CA GLN A 299 -19.78 -3.84 -32.13
C GLN A 299 -18.30 -3.54 -32.32
N ALA A 300 -17.76 -2.53 -31.63
CA ALA A 300 -16.37 -2.14 -31.73
C ALA A 300 -15.83 -1.52 -30.43
N ILE A 301 -14.54 -1.73 -30.17
CA ILE A 301 -13.81 -0.96 -29.17
C ILE A 301 -12.39 -0.62 -29.66
N LYS A 302 -12.02 0.66 -29.53
CA LYS A 302 -10.66 1.15 -29.74
C LYS A 302 -10.11 1.73 -28.43
N ILE A 303 -8.89 1.35 -28.07
CA ILE A 303 -8.25 1.73 -26.81
C ILE A 303 -6.82 2.19 -27.09
N ASP A 304 -6.50 3.43 -26.72
CA ASP A 304 -5.15 3.99 -26.79
C ASP A 304 -4.65 4.28 -25.36
N VAL A 305 -3.50 3.75 -24.97
CA VAL A 305 -2.94 3.89 -23.62
C VAL A 305 -1.51 4.45 -23.68
N LEU A 306 -1.26 5.50 -22.90
CA LEU A 306 0.09 5.97 -22.57
C LEU A 306 0.39 5.59 -21.11
N ALA A 307 1.44 4.79 -20.93
CA ALA A 307 1.92 4.36 -19.63
C ALA A 307 3.21 5.09 -19.28
N ASP A 308 3.23 5.77 -18.13
CA ASP A 308 4.46 6.36 -17.61
C ASP A 308 5.35 5.26 -17.01
N GLY A 309 6.41 4.91 -17.74
CA GLY A 309 7.42 3.95 -17.33
C GLY A 309 8.41 4.52 -16.30
N GLY A 310 8.48 5.85 -16.18
CA GLY A 310 9.46 6.57 -15.38
C GLY A 310 10.87 6.47 -15.93
N SER A 311 11.87 6.57 -15.06
CA SER A 311 13.27 6.79 -15.46
C SER A 311 13.99 5.59 -16.07
N TYR A 312 13.53 4.37 -15.82
CA TYR A 312 14.12 3.12 -16.30
C TYR A 312 13.03 2.14 -16.70
N ALA A 313 13.36 1.19 -17.59
CA ALA A 313 12.36 0.32 -18.21
C ALA A 313 11.66 -0.59 -17.19
N GLY A 314 12.41 -1.08 -16.20
CA GLY A 314 11.91 -2.05 -15.20
C GLY A 314 11.19 -3.22 -15.88
N GLN A 315 9.91 -3.40 -15.52
CA GLN A 315 9.01 -4.37 -16.15
C GLN A 315 7.91 -3.72 -16.99
N THR A 316 8.07 -2.46 -17.39
CA THR A 316 7.11 -1.75 -18.26
C THR A 316 6.74 -2.54 -19.51
N PRO A 317 7.68 -3.22 -20.23
CA PRO A 317 7.33 -4.04 -21.38
C PRO A 317 6.31 -5.14 -21.06
N PHE A 318 6.46 -5.85 -19.94
CA PHE A 318 5.52 -6.93 -19.57
C PHE A 318 4.22 -6.40 -18.95
N VAL A 319 4.28 -5.34 -18.14
CA VAL A 319 3.09 -4.73 -17.54
C VAL A 319 2.13 -4.20 -18.62
N THR A 320 2.69 -3.49 -19.60
CA THR A 320 1.89 -2.93 -20.71
C THR A 320 1.40 -4.01 -21.67
N TRP A 321 2.16 -5.09 -21.87
CA TRP A 321 1.70 -6.26 -22.64
C TRP A 321 0.48 -6.91 -22.00
N ARG A 322 0.50 -7.10 -20.67
CA ARG A 322 -0.67 -7.65 -19.97
C ARG A 322 -1.90 -6.75 -20.08
N SER A 323 -1.71 -5.42 -20.03
CA SER A 323 -2.79 -4.47 -20.29
C SER A 323 -3.35 -4.62 -21.71
N SER A 324 -2.52 -4.82 -22.75
CA SER A 324 -2.98 -4.87 -24.14
C SER A 324 -3.90 -6.06 -24.43
N VAL A 325 -3.80 -7.16 -23.68
CA VAL A 325 -4.62 -8.37 -23.86
C VAL A 325 -5.83 -8.48 -22.91
N GLN A 326 -6.05 -7.48 -22.04
CA GLN A 326 -7.16 -7.45 -21.07
C GLN A 326 -7.97 -6.15 -21.08
N ALA A 327 -7.54 -5.11 -21.80
CA ALA A 327 -8.10 -3.77 -21.70
C ALA A 327 -9.59 -3.63 -22.04
N ALA A 328 -10.15 -4.54 -22.84
CA ALA A 328 -11.55 -4.53 -23.25
C ALA A 328 -12.47 -5.37 -22.33
N GLY A 329 -11.89 -6.03 -21.31
CA GLY A 329 -12.59 -6.80 -20.29
C GLY A 329 -13.36 -8.03 -20.79
N PRO A 330 -14.19 -8.62 -19.92
CA PRO A 330 -14.80 -9.93 -20.16
C PRO A 330 -16.08 -9.85 -21.00
N TYR A 331 -16.02 -9.12 -22.12
CA TYR A 331 -17.16 -8.88 -23.01
C TYR A 331 -16.94 -9.47 -24.41
N ARG A 332 -18.05 -9.88 -25.04
CA ARG A 332 -18.15 -10.28 -26.45
C ARG A 332 -18.05 -9.04 -27.32
N ILE A 333 -16.89 -8.88 -27.93
CA ILE A 333 -16.61 -7.76 -28.82
C ILE A 333 -16.07 -8.34 -30.13
N PRO A 334 -16.76 -8.13 -31.27
CA PRO A 334 -16.33 -8.68 -32.54
C PRO A 334 -15.11 -7.94 -33.11
N ASN A 335 -15.03 -6.61 -32.91
CA ASN A 335 -13.97 -5.77 -33.46
C ASN A 335 -13.21 -5.01 -32.35
N VAL A 336 -11.91 -5.25 -32.23
CA VAL A 336 -11.06 -4.70 -31.17
C VAL A 336 -9.78 -4.16 -31.78
N ARG A 337 -9.38 -2.95 -31.36
CA ARG A 337 -8.03 -2.42 -31.54
C ARG A 337 -7.53 -1.85 -30.21
N VAL A 338 -6.38 -2.32 -29.74
CA VAL A 338 -5.72 -1.77 -28.55
C VAL A 338 -4.29 -1.41 -28.92
N ASP A 339 -3.85 -0.23 -28.48
CA ASP A 339 -2.49 0.27 -28.61
C ASP A 339 -2.01 0.74 -27.23
N VAL A 340 -0.90 0.19 -26.73
CA VAL A 340 -0.33 0.53 -25.42
C VAL A 340 1.14 0.91 -25.60
N THR A 341 1.48 2.15 -25.23
CA THR A 341 2.85 2.69 -25.33
C THR A 341 3.42 2.95 -23.95
N GLY A 342 4.56 2.32 -23.63
CA GLY A 342 5.37 2.63 -22.45
C GLY A 342 6.37 3.73 -22.75
N VAL A 343 6.48 4.74 -21.87
CA VAL A 343 7.27 5.96 -22.13
C VAL A 343 8.22 6.26 -20.97
N TYR A 344 9.48 6.59 -21.28
CA TYR A 344 10.45 7.09 -20.32
C TYR A 344 10.13 8.52 -19.89
N THR A 345 10.22 8.79 -18.59
CA THR A 345 10.14 10.14 -18.00
C THR A 345 11.19 10.30 -16.90
N ASN A 346 11.38 11.51 -16.35
CA ASN A 346 12.21 11.76 -15.18
C ASN A 346 11.46 11.54 -13.84
N ASN A 347 10.28 10.92 -13.87
CA ASN A 347 9.60 10.47 -12.66
C ASN A 347 10.23 9.19 -12.12
N ASN A 348 9.83 8.76 -10.91
CA ASN A 348 10.18 7.44 -10.40
C ASN A 348 9.84 6.36 -11.42
N TYR A 349 10.80 5.46 -11.68
CA TYR A 349 10.56 4.31 -12.54
C TYR A 349 9.47 3.40 -11.99
N THR A 350 8.86 2.64 -12.88
CA THR A 350 7.70 1.80 -12.60
C THR A 350 7.96 0.37 -13.07
N SER A 351 7.41 -0.59 -12.34
CA SER A 351 7.65 -2.01 -12.58
C SER A 351 6.53 -2.81 -11.91
N ALA A 352 6.77 -4.06 -11.52
CA ALA A 352 5.73 -4.98 -11.06
C ALA A 352 4.98 -4.50 -9.80
N PHE A 353 3.65 -4.37 -9.88
CA PHE A 353 2.78 -4.27 -8.70
C PHE A 353 1.65 -5.27 -8.86
N ARG A 354 1.25 -5.95 -7.77
CA ARG A 354 0.06 -6.83 -7.70
C ARG A 354 -1.09 -6.36 -8.61
N GLY A 355 -1.45 -7.16 -9.61
CA GLY A 355 -2.43 -6.80 -10.65
C GLY A 355 -1.77 -6.58 -12.01
N PHE A 356 -0.56 -6.04 -12.04
CA PHE A 356 0.35 -6.01 -13.19
C PHE A 356 -0.28 -5.39 -14.45
N GLY A 357 -0.74 -4.14 -14.35
CA GLY A 357 -1.36 -3.39 -15.46
C GLY A 357 -2.87 -3.58 -15.59
N ALA A 358 -3.44 -4.65 -15.04
CA ALA A 358 -4.87 -4.93 -15.10
C ALA A 358 -5.74 -3.92 -14.32
N PRO A 359 -5.40 -3.50 -13.08
CA PRO A 359 -6.24 -2.57 -12.32
C PRO A 359 -6.48 -1.23 -13.05
N GLN A 360 -5.48 -0.75 -13.80
CA GLN A 360 -5.57 0.49 -14.57
C GLN A 360 -6.65 0.40 -15.67
N VAL A 361 -6.59 -0.63 -16.51
CA VAL A 361 -7.54 -0.80 -17.63
C VAL A 361 -8.91 -1.27 -17.15
N ILE A 362 -9.00 -2.00 -16.04
CA ILE A 362 -10.28 -2.38 -15.41
C ILE A 362 -11.03 -1.15 -14.91
N LEU A 363 -10.36 -0.16 -14.31
CA LEU A 363 -11.00 1.11 -13.96
C LEU A 363 -11.65 1.75 -15.18
N ALA A 364 -10.89 1.93 -16.27
CA ALA A 364 -11.36 2.62 -17.47
C ALA A 364 -12.55 1.88 -18.10
N ASN A 365 -12.40 0.58 -18.33
CA ASN A 365 -13.44 -0.24 -18.94
C ASN A 365 -14.71 -0.32 -18.06
N GLU A 366 -14.58 -0.67 -16.79
CA GLU A 366 -15.77 -0.87 -15.95
C GLU A 366 -16.48 0.44 -15.60
N SER A 367 -15.77 1.57 -15.62
CA SER A 367 -16.40 2.90 -15.53
C SER A 367 -17.12 3.25 -16.83
N LEU A 368 -16.50 2.96 -17.99
CA LEU A 368 -17.13 3.16 -19.30
C LEU A 368 -18.42 2.36 -19.44
N MET A 369 -18.45 1.11 -18.96
CA MET A 369 -19.65 0.28 -18.98
C MET A 369 -20.81 0.91 -18.19
N ASP A 370 -20.55 1.50 -17.01
CA ASP A 370 -21.58 2.21 -16.24
C ASP A 370 -22.05 3.49 -16.95
N GLU A 371 -21.12 4.24 -17.55
CA GLU A 371 -21.42 5.46 -18.33
C GLU A 371 -22.29 5.16 -19.56
N VAL A 372 -21.94 4.13 -20.33
CA VAL A 372 -22.70 3.69 -21.51
C VAL A 372 -24.07 3.17 -21.10
N ALA A 373 -24.15 2.36 -20.04
CA ALA A 373 -25.43 1.84 -19.56
C ALA A 373 -26.38 3.00 -19.21
N ALA A 374 -25.89 4.00 -18.47
CA ALA A 374 -26.68 5.17 -18.12
C ALA A 374 -27.10 5.99 -19.36
N ALA A 375 -26.22 6.18 -20.34
CA ALA A 375 -26.54 6.91 -21.57
C ALA A 375 -27.62 6.23 -22.41
N LEU A 376 -27.69 4.90 -22.36
CA LEU A 376 -28.71 4.09 -23.05
C LEU A 376 -29.96 3.82 -22.19
N GLY A 377 -30.04 4.37 -20.98
CA GLY A 377 -31.16 4.15 -20.06
C GLY A 377 -31.24 2.74 -19.48
N LEU A 378 -30.14 1.98 -19.51
CA LEU A 378 -30.04 0.61 -19.00
C LEU A 378 -29.46 0.60 -17.58
N SER A 379 -29.70 -0.50 -16.86
CA SER A 379 -28.96 -0.75 -15.62
C SER A 379 -27.52 -1.19 -15.95
N PRO A 380 -26.53 -0.89 -15.09
CA PRO A 380 -25.16 -1.39 -15.29
C PRO A 380 -25.04 -2.91 -15.34
N LEU A 381 -25.92 -3.61 -14.64
CA LEU A 381 -25.99 -5.07 -14.66
C LEU A 381 -26.47 -5.57 -16.03
N GLU A 382 -27.52 -4.96 -16.56
CA GLU A 382 -28.13 -5.36 -17.83
C GLU A 382 -27.17 -5.19 -19.02
N LEU A 383 -26.48 -4.06 -19.13
CA LEU A 383 -25.52 -3.85 -20.23
C LEU A 383 -24.41 -4.93 -20.21
N ARG A 384 -23.91 -5.27 -19.02
CA ARG A 384 -22.91 -6.33 -18.86
C ARG A 384 -23.48 -7.68 -19.25
N GLN A 385 -24.68 -8.05 -18.80
CA GLN A 385 -25.32 -9.33 -19.16
C GLN A 385 -25.54 -9.49 -20.67
N ARG A 386 -25.91 -8.42 -21.38
CA ARG A 386 -26.07 -8.47 -22.85
C ARG A 386 -24.76 -8.79 -23.56
N ASN A 387 -23.63 -8.36 -23.01
CA ASN A 387 -22.33 -8.42 -23.65
C ASN A 387 -21.36 -9.43 -23.02
N ILE A 388 -21.71 -10.10 -21.92
CA ILE A 388 -20.78 -10.95 -21.17
C ILE A 388 -20.27 -12.15 -21.98
N LEU A 389 -18.99 -12.50 -21.77
CA LEU A 389 -18.42 -13.73 -22.33
C LEU A 389 -19.09 -14.99 -21.76
N LYS A 390 -19.31 -15.96 -22.63
CA LYS A 390 -19.88 -17.29 -22.35
C LYS A 390 -18.92 -18.37 -22.84
N GLN A 391 -19.20 -19.62 -22.46
CA GLN A 391 -18.42 -20.77 -22.91
C GLN A 391 -18.38 -20.83 -24.44
N GLY A 392 -17.18 -21.01 -25.00
CA GLY A 392 -16.96 -21.08 -26.46
C GLY A 392 -16.83 -19.73 -27.17
N ASP A 393 -17.06 -18.60 -26.48
CA ASP A 393 -16.79 -17.28 -27.05
C ASP A 393 -15.29 -17.03 -27.25
N THR A 394 -14.98 -15.95 -27.97
CA THR A 394 -13.60 -15.48 -28.20
C THR A 394 -13.26 -14.27 -27.35
N SER A 395 -12.07 -14.27 -26.74
CA SER A 395 -11.53 -13.10 -26.04
C SER A 395 -11.31 -11.91 -26.98
N MET A 396 -10.92 -10.76 -26.42
CA MET A 396 -10.51 -9.59 -27.20
C MET A 396 -9.27 -9.83 -28.09
N ALA A 397 -8.48 -10.85 -27.76
CA ALA A 397 -7.31 -11.32 -28.51
C ALA A 397 -7.63 -12.42 -29.53
N GLY A 398 -8.89 -12.88 -29.62
CA GLY A 398 -9.31 -13.96 -30.51
C GLY A 398 -9.17 -15.38 -29.93
N GLN A 399 -8.76 -15.54 -28.68
CA GLN A 399 -8.67 -16.85 -28.03
C GLN A 399 -10.07 -17.45 -27.82
N VAL A 400 -10.28 -18.68 -28.28
CA VAL A 400 -11.51 -19.45 -27.99
C VAL A 400 -11.46 -19.99 -26.56
N PHE A 401 -12.50 -19.72 -25.76
CA PHE A 401 -12.60 -20.22 -24.38
C PHE A 401 -13.31 -21.58 -24.33
N SER A 402 -12.58 -22.65 -24.67
CA SER A 402 -13.06 -24.05 -24.61
C SER A 402 -12.42 -24.88 -23.50
N GLU A 403 -11.25 -24.47 -22.98
CA GLU A 403 -10.40 -25.33 -22.15
C GLU A 403 -10.61 -25.17 -20.63
N HIS A 404 -11.44 -24.20 -20.23
CA HIS A 404 -11.80 -23.89 -18.84
C HIS A 404 -13.26 -23.43 -18.75
N THR A 405 -13.83 -23.44 -17.54
CA THR A 405 -15.17 -22.91 -17.28
C THR A 405 -15.16 -21.38 -17.35
N VAL A 406 -15.99 -20.81 -18.24
CA VAL A 406 -16.21 -19.36 -18.33
C VAL A 406 -17.28 -18.94 -17.33
N SER A 407 -16.85 -18.42 -16.17
CA SER A 407 -17.72 -18.11 -15.02
C SER A 407 -18.02 -16.61 -14.83
N ALA A 408 -17.82 -15.79 -15.86
CA ALA A 408 -18.08 -14.35 -15.80
C ALA A 408 -19.52 -14.01 -15.37
N GLU A 409 -20.51 -14.67 -16.00
CA GLU A 409 -21.94 -14.47 -15.69
C GLU A 409 -22.28 -14.96 -14.27
N GLU A 410 -21.73 -16.09 -13.85
CA GLU A 410 -21.88 -16.61 -12.49
C GLU A 410 -21.31 -15.63 -11.44
N ALA A 411 -20.10 -15.11 -11.66
CA ALA A 411 -19.47 -14.13 -10.77
C ALA A 411 -20.27 -12.83 -10.68
N LEU A 412 -20.75 -12.31 -11.82
CA LEU A 412 -21.56 -11.10 -11.88
C LEU A 412 -22.88 -11.25 -11.11
N LEU A 413 -23.63 -12.33 -11.38
CA LEU A 413 -24.93 -12.57 -10.77
C LEU A 413 -24.82 -12.87 -9.28
N THR A 414 -23.86 -13.72 -8.89
CA THR A 414 -23.61 -14.03 -7.47
C THR A 414 -23.27 -12.76 -6.69
N ALA A 415 -22.45 -11.87 -7.24
CA ALA A 415 -22.10 -10.62 -6.60
C ALA A 415 -23.30 -9.67 -6.51
N ALA A 416 -24.09 -9.55 -7.58
CA ALA A 416 -25.28 -8.70 -7.62
C ALA A 416 -26.36 -9.17 -6.62
N ASP A 417 -26.65 -10.47 -6.60
CA ASP A 417 -27.67 -11.06 -5.73
C ASP A 417 -27.24 -11.00 -4.26
N SER A 418 -26.01 -11.41 -3.96
CA SER A 418 -25.51 -11.48 -2.59
C SER A 418 -25.27 -10.11 -1.94
N SER A 419 -25.23 -9.03 -2.72
CA SER A 419 -25.16 -7.64 -2.25
C SER A 419 -26.50 -6.89 -2.35
N GLU A 420 -27.56 -7.55 -2.83
CA GLU A 420 -28.86 -6.93 -3.12
C GLU A 420 -28.75 -5.72 -4.07
N PHE A 421 -27.85 -5.80 -5.06
CA PHE A 421 -27.40 -4.66 -5.86
C PHE A 421 -28.54 -3.83 -6.45
N LEU A 422 -29.48 -4.47 -7.15
CA LEU A 422 -30.60 -3.77 -7.80
C LEU A 422 -31.55 -3.13 -6.79
N ALA A 423 -31.85 -3.84 -5.70
CA ALA A 423 -32.75 -3.36 -4.65
C ALA A 423 -32.14 -2.14 -3.91
N LYS A 424 -30.86 -2.22 -3.53
CA LYS A 424 -30.13 -1.10 -2.92
C LYS A 424 -30.00 0.08 -3.88
N ARG A 425 -29.70 -0.16 -5.17
CA ARG A 425 -29.59 0.92 -6.17
C ARG A 425 -30.91 1.69 -6.30
N GLU A 426 -32.04 0.99 -6.37
CA GLU A 426 -33.36 1.64 -6.43
C GLU A 426 -33.70 2.40 -5.13
N ARG A 427 -33.43 1.79 -3.97
CA ARG A 427 -33.56 2.48 -2.68
C ARG A 427 -32.73 3.76 -2.62
N TYR A 428 -31.48 3.71 -3.07
CA TYR A 428 -30.56 4.85 -3.04
C TYR A 428 -30.96 5.94 -4.02
N ARG A 429 -31.56 5.63 -5.18
CA ARG A 429 -32.17 6.66 -6.03
C ARG A 429 -33.24 7.45 -5.28
N ARG A 430 -34.14 6.74 -4.58
CA ARG A 430 -35.21 7.38 -3.80
C ARG A 430 -34.66 8.24 -2.66
N LEU A 431 -33.68 7.72 -1.91
CA LEU A 431 -33.03 8.48 -0.84
C LEU A 431 -32.29 9.70 -1.37
N ASN A 432 -31.50 9.55 -2.44
CA ASN A 432 -30.73 10.66 -3.01
C ASN A 432 -31.65 11.76 -3.59
N ALA A 433 -32.83 11.39 -4.11
CA ALA A 433 -33.84 12.32 -4.60
C ALA A 433 -34.53 13.14 -3.48
N GLN A 434 -34.51 12.67 -2.22
CA GLN A 434 -35.03 13.44 -1.08
C GLN A 434 -34.16 14.65 -0.72
N GLY A 435 -32.97 14.78 -1.31
CA GLY A 435 -32.03 15.88 -1.03
C GLY A 435 -31.02 15.53 0.06
N GLY A 436 -30.53 16.52 0.80
CA GLY A 436 -29.57 16.35 1.88
C GLY A 436 -28.10 16.18 1.45
N PRO A 437 -27.17 16.37 2.40
CA PRO A 437 -25.73 16.39 2.13
C PRO A 437 -25.11 14.98 1.99
N ILE A 438 -25.75 13.95 2.54
CA ILE A 438 -25.29 12.56 2.43
C ILE A 438 -25.95 11.91 1.21
N LYS A 439 -25.13 11.34 0.33
CA LYS A 439 -25.58 10.59 -0.84
C LYS A 439 -25.14 9.13 -0.75
N TYR A 440 -26.01 8.23 -1.15
CA TYR A 440 -25.79 6.79 -1.08
C TYR A 440 -25.37 6.24 -2.43
N GLY A 441 -24.38 5.35 -2.43
CA GLY A 441 -23.76 4.79 -3.63
C GLY A 441 -23.71 3.28 -3.60
N ILE A 442 -24.01 2.62 -4.73
CA ILE A 442 -23.65 1.21 -4.93
C ILE A 442 -23.15 0.99 -6.35
N GLY A 443 -21.98 0.37 -6.47
CA GLY A 443 -21.28 0.15 -7.73
C GLY A 443 -20.60 -1.21 -7.78
N LEU A 444 -20.45 -1.76 -8.98
CA LEU A 444 -19.81 -3.05 -9.20
C LEU A 444 -18.75 -2.95 -10.30
N ALA A 445 -17.84 -3.91 -10.32
CA ALA A 445 -16.86 -4.10 -11.39
C ALA A 445 -16.65 -5.60 -11.63
N LEU A 446 -16.57 -5.98 -12.90
CA LEU A 446 -16.35 -7.35 -13.37
C LEU A 446 -15.01 -7.45 -14.10
N SER A 447 -14.27 -8.53 -13.90
CA SER A 447 -13.04 -8.81 -14.65
C SER A 447 -12.87 -10.28 -14.99
N HIS A 448 -12.00 -10.52 -15.96
CA HIS A 448 -11.33 -11.79 -16.18
C HIS A 448 -9.82 -11.57 -16.15
N ARG A 449 -9.06 -12.58 -15.71
CA ARG A 449 -7.60 -12.51 -15.70
C ARG A 449 -7.00 -13.80 -16.23
N GLY A 450 -6.04 -13.65 -17.15
CA GLY A 450 -5.21 -14.76 -17.61
C GLY A 450 -4.33 -15.29 -16.48
N CYS A 451 -4.33 -16.60 -16.28
CA CYS A 451 -3.58 -17.25 -15.22
C CYS A 451 -2.11 -17.44 -15.61
N SER A 452 -1.21 -17.25 -14.64
CA SER A 452 0.23 -17.44 -14.83
C SER A 452 0.86 -16.41 -15.78
N LEU A 453 2.10 -16.64 -16.25
CA LEU A 453 2.80 -15.67 -17.11
C LEU A 453 2.06 -15.50 -18.46
N GLY A 454 1.65 -16.60 -19.08
CA GLY A 454 1.09 -16.54 -20.43
C GLY A 454 2.14 -16.17 -21.47
N ALA A 455 1.74 -15.54 -22.58
CA ALA A 455 2.66 -15.26 -23.69
C ALA A 455 3.69 -14.15 -23.42
N GLU A 456 3.69 -13.56 -22.22
CA GLU A 456 4.75 -12.64 -21.78
C GLU A 456 6.10 -13.35 -21.52
N GLY A 457 6.12 -14.68 -21.30
CA GLY A 457 7.38 -15.41 -21.10
C GLY A 457 7.25 -16.91 -20.82
N LEU A 458 8.40 -17.60 -20.76
CA LEU A 458 8.46 -19.04 -20.46
C LEU A 458 7.99 -19.32 -19.03
N ASP A 459 7.09 -20.29 -18.87
CA ASP A 459 6.47 -20.62 -17.60
C ASP A 459 6.74 -22.07 -17.17
N ALA A 460 7.69 -22.24 -16.25
CA ALA A 460 8.02 -23.54 -15.67
C ALA A 460 8.40 -23.41 -14.19
N SER A 461 8.14 -24.43 -13.38
CA SER A 461 8.50 -24.45 -11.95
C SER A 461 9.08 -25.79 -11.54
N SER A 462 9.88 -25.76 -10.47
CA SER A 462 10.53 -26.93 -9.92
C SER A 462 10.22 -27.17 -8.45
N ALA A 463 10.38 -28.41 -8.03
CA ALA A 463 10.25 -28.84 -6.64
C ALA A 463 11.23 -29.97 -6.32
N LEU A 464 11.63 -30.08 -5.06
CA LEU A 464 12.38 -31.20 -4.52
C LEU A 464 11.57 -31.85 -3.41
N ILE A 465 11.42 -33.17 -3.46
CA ILE A 465 10.79 -33.96 -2.38
C ILE A 465 11.75 -35.07 -1.96
N GLN A 466 11.85 -35.26 -0.65
CA GLN A 466 12.55 -36.37 -0.02
C GLN A 466 11.63 -37.02 1.03
N VAL A 467 11.39 -38.32 0.91
CA VAL A 467 10.75 -39.12 1.96
C VAL A 467 11.83 -39.80 2.80
N ASN A 468 11.82 -39.52 4.10
CA ASN A 468 12.81 -40.02 5.05
C ASN A 468 12.51 -41.45 5.49
N ALA A 469 13.50 -42.06 6.13
CA ALA A 469 13.43 -43.41 6.65
C ALA A 469 12.28 -43.64 7.65
N ASP A 470 11.92 -42.62 8.41
CA ASP A 470 10.85 -42.63 9.41
C ASP A 470 9.46 -42.32 8.84
N GLY A 471 9.36 -42.03 7.54
CA GLY A 471 8.12 -41.66 6.86
C GLY A 471 7.85 -40.16 6.77
N SER A 472 8.65 -39.30 7.44
CA SER A 472 8.53 -37.85 7.28
C SER A 472 8.92 -37.38 5.88
N VAL A 473 8.38 -36.25 5.43
CA VAL A 473 8.57 -35.73 4.07
C VAL A 473 9.13 -34.30 4.12
N ASN A 474 10.27 -34.09 3.45
CA ASN A 474 10.82 -32.75 3.23
C ASN A 474 10.49 -32.26 1.82
N ILE A 475 10.07 -31.00 1.71
CA ILE A 475 9.75 -30.36 0.42
C ILE A 475 10.42 -28.99 0.26
N SER A 476 10.73 -28.65 -0.98
CA SER A 476 11.21 -27.32 -1.41
C SER A 476 10.68 -26.99 -2.81
N THR A 477 10.51 -25.71 -3.12
CA THR A 477 10.05 -25.24 -4.45
C THR A 477 10.87 -24.05 -4.94
N SER A 478 10.92 -23.85 -6.27
CA SER A 478 11.58 -22.68 -6.87
C SER A 478 10.79 -21.38 -6.66
N VAL A 479 9.48 -21.47 -6.46
CA VAL A 479 8.63 -20.33 -6.06
C VAL A 479 8.85 -19.95 -4.58
N SER A 480 8.55 -18.70 -4.22
CA SER A 480 8.94 -18.00 -2.99
C SER A 480 7.74 -17.68 -2.09
N GLU A 481 7.91 -17.84 -0.78
CA GLU A 481 6.99 -17.30 0.21
C GLU A 481 7.21 -15.79 0.39
N ASN A 482 6.20 -15.01 0.01
CA ASN A 482 6.19 -13.55 0.09
C ASN A 482 5.15 -13.02 1.11
N GLY A 483 4.54 -13.90 1.89
CA GLY A 483 3.41 -13.61 2.77
C GLY A 483 2.07 -14.15 2.27
N GLN A 484 2.01 -14.75 1.08
CA GLN A 484 0.77 -15.31 0.50
C GLN A 484 0.37 -16.68 1.06
N GLY A 485 1.22 -17.34 1.85
CA GLY A 485 0.93 -18.66 2.42
C GLY A 485 1.32 -19.84 1.51
N LEU A 486 2.30 -19.61 0.63
CA LEU A 486 2.89 -20.62 -0.26
C LEU A 486 3.34 -21.86 0.51
N GLN A 487 4.09 -21.70 1.61
CA GLN A 487 4.65 -22.84 2.34
C GLN A 487 3.54 -23.77 2.84
N THR A 488 2.42 -23.19 3.30
CA THR A 488 1.26 -23.96 3.77
C THR A 488 0.58 -24.69 2.61
N VAL A 489 0.36 -24.00 1.49
CA VAL A 489 -0.27 -24.58 0.29
C VAL A 489 0.58 -25.72 -0.29
N MET A 490 1.90 -25.55 -0.41
CA MET A 490 2.78 -26.59 -0.92
C MET A 490 2.84 -27.80 0.01
N SER A 491 2.87 -27.57 1.33
CA SER A 491 2.83 -28.66 2.30
C SER A 491 1.50 -29.41 2.29
N LEU A 492 0.36 -28.72 2.11
CA LEU A 492 -0.95 -29.36 1.98
C LEU A 492 -1.04 -30.22 0.72
N ILE A 493 -0.57 -29.72 -0.42
CA ILE A 493 -0.54 -30.48 -1.68
C ILE A 493 0.34 -31.73 -1.53
N ALA A 494 1.51 -31.62 -0.90
CA ALA A 494 2.38 -32.77 -0.66
C ALA A 494 1.76 -33.78 0.33
N ALA A 495 1.18 -33.30 1.43
CA ALA A 495 0.51 -34.12 2.43
C ALA A 495 -0.66 -34.89 1.82
N GLU A 496 -1.53 -34.21 1.05
CA GLU A 496 -2.63 -34.82 0.33
C GLU A 496 -2.14 -35.87 -0.69
N ALA A 497 -1.06 -35.59 -1.42
CA ALA A 497 -0.52 -36.52 -2.41
C ALA A 497 -0.10 -37.85 -1.78
N PHE A 498 0.49 -37.83 -0.59
CA PHE A 498 0.94 -39.02 0.15
C PHE A 498 -0.11 -39.57 1.13
N GLY A 499 -1.24 -38.88 1.32
CA GLY A 499 -2.26 -39.25 2.31
C GLY A 499 -1.78 -39.13 3.75
N LEU A 500 -0.92 -38.15 4.05
CA LEU A 500 -0.29 -37.94 5.35
C LEU A 500 -0.91 -36.75 6.10
N PRO A 501 -0.85 -36.72 7.45
CA PRO A 501 -1.14 -35.50 8.19
C PRO A 501 -0.07 -34.43 7.91
N LEU A 502 -0.47 -33.16 7.94
CA LEU A 502 0.39 -32.02 7.60
C LEU A 502 1.67 -31.94 8.45
N GLU A 503 1.61 -32.35 9.71
CA GLU A 503 2.75 -32.38 10.64
C GLU A 503 3.90 -33.29 10.22
N GLN A 504 3.67 -34.23 9.30
CA GLN A 504 4.73 -35.07 8.72
C GLN A 504 5.43 -34.41 7.53
N VAL A 505 4.98 -33.23 7.08
CA VAL A 505 5.54 -32.50 5.94
C VAL A 505 6.26 -31.24 6.41
N MET A 506 7.55 -31.14 6.10
CA MET A 506 8.37 -29.98 6.41
C MET A 506 8.79 -29.25 5.15
N PHE A 507 8.38 -27.99 5.02
CA PHE A 507 8.84 -27.09 3.96
C PHE A 507 10.18 -26.47 4.33
N SER A 508 11.12 -26.42 3.38
CA SER A 508 12.40 -25.73 3.54
C SER A 508 12.66 -24.80 2.36
N GLU A 509 13.07 -23.56 2.62
CA GLU A 509 13.45 -22.60 1.59
C GLU A 509 14.81 -22.99 0.98
N PRO A 510 14.86 -23.38 -0.32
CA PRO A 510 16.11 -23.78 -0.95
C PRO A 510 16.99 -22.56 -1.28
N ALA A 511 18.31 -22.75 -1.16
CA ALA A 511 19.29 -21.86 -1.76
C ALA A 511 19.36 -22.09 -3.28
N THR A 512 19.80 -21.07 -4.03
CA THR A 512 19.90 -21.15 -5.49
C THR A 512 20.87 -22.22 -6.01
N SER A 513 21.75 -22.75 -5.17
CA SER A 513 22.64 -23.87 -5.49
C SER A 513 21.96 -25.24 -5.45
N MET A 514 20.78 -25.35 -4.82
CA MET A 514 20.12 -26.63 -4.53
C MET A 514 18.90 -26.91 -5.43
N ILE A 515 18.37 -25.89 -6.10
CA ILE A 515 17.16 -26.00 -6.92
C ILE A 515 17.38 -25.27 -8.25
N ALA A 516 16.78 -25.77 -9.34
CA ALA A 516 16.88 -25.08 -10.62
C ALA A 516 15.91 -23.90 -10.68
N ASP A 517 16.29 -22.92 -11.49
CA ASP A 517 15.51 -21.72 -11.73
C ASP A 517 14.15 -22.06 -12.36
N GLY A 518 13.08 -21.75 -11.62
CA GLY A 518 11.70 -21.84 -12.09
C GLY A 518 11.08 -20.46 -12.32
N GLY A 519 11.89 -19.41 -12.48
CA GLY A 519 11.44 -18.03 -12.66
C GLY A 519 10.86 -17.40 -11.39
N SER A 520 10.35 -16.17 -11.54
CA SER A 520 9.85 -15.40 -10.40
C SER A 520 8.49 -15.88 -9.87
N THR A 521 8.23 -15.56 -8.60
CA THR A 521 6.91 -15.74 -7.97
C THR A 521 6.05 -14.51 -8.21
N VAL A 522 5.52 -14.43 -9.43
CA VAL A 522 4.69 -13.36 -9.98
C VAL A 522 3.46 -13.96 -10.67
N ALA A 523 2.62 -13.13 -11.30
CA ALA A 523 1.49 -13.56 -12.13
C ALA A 523 0.53 -14.56 -11.45
N SER A 524 0.51 -14.53 -10.11
CA SER A 524 -0.24 -15.42 -9.23
C SER A 524 0.03 -16.92 -9.47
N ARG A 525 1.15 -17.27 -10.10
CA ARG A 525 1.47 -18.64 -10.54
C ARG A 525 1.91 -19.60 -9.44
N GLY A 526 2.18 -19.07 -8.24
CA GLY A 526 2.79 -19.83 -7.13
C GLY A 526 2.08 -21.15 -6.85
N THR A 527 0.76 -21.13 -6.59
CA THR A 527 -0.03 -22.34 -6.33
C THR A 527 -0.10 -23.25 -7.56
N LEU A 528 -0.37 -22.69 -8.73
CA LEU A 528 -0.60 -23.47 -9.96
C LEU A 528 0.67 -24.20 -10.38
N MET A 529 1.76 -23.47 -10.60
CA MET A 529 3.02 -24.01 -11.09
C MET A 529 3.81 -24.75 -10.01
N GLY A 530 3.90 -24.17 -8.80
CA GLY A 530 4.59 -24.80 -7.68
C GLY A 530 3.89 -26.08 -7.21
N GLY A 531 2.56 -26.06 -7.15
CA GLY A 531 1.76 -27.22 -6.76
C GLY A 531 1.87 -28.36 -7.77
N GLN A 532 1.84 -28.06 -9.07
CA GLN A 532 2.07 -29.07 -10.10
C GLN A 532 3.50 -29.63 -10.07
N ALA A 533 4.50 -28.81 -9.75
CA ALA A 533 5.87 -29.30 -9.56
C ALA A 533 5.97 -30.26 -8.35
N ILE A 534 5.26 -29.97 -7.25
CA ILE A 534 5.15 -30.87 -6.09
C ILE A 534 4.48 -32.19 -6.51
N LEU A 535 3.34 -32.15 -7.20
CA LEU A 535 2.67 -33.36 -7.68
C LEU A 535 3.53 -34.17 -8.66
N SER A 536 4.29 -33.49 -9.54
CA SER A 536 5.26 -34.11 -10.45
C SER A 536 6.33 -34.90 -9.70
N ALA A 537 6.88 -34.35 -8.60
CA ALA A 537 7.84 -35.06 -7.76
C ALA A 537 7.18 -36.19 -6.95
N ALA A 538 6.04 -35.92 -6.31
CA ALA A 538 5.33 -36.87 -5.46
C ALA A 538 4.91 -38.11 -6.27
N ASN A 539 4.37 -37.95 -7.47
CA ASN A 539 3.94 -39.05 -8.32
C ASN A 539 5.12 -39.95 -8.76
N LYS A 540 6.32 -39.41 -8.95
CA LYS A 540 7.52 -40.23 -9.24
C LYS A 540 7.90 -41.10 -8.05
N ILE A 541 7.81 -40.56 -6.82
CA ILE A 541 8.09 -41.30 -5.59
C ILE A 541 7.00 -42.35 -5.35
N LYS A 542 5.72 -41.98 -5.48
CA LYS A 542 4.59 -42.89 -5.30
C LYS A 542 4.62 -44.07 -6.28
N ARG A 543 5.07 -43.89 -7.52
CA ARG A 543 5.24 -45.00 -8.47
C ARG A 543 6.25 -46.02 -7.94
N ARG A 544 7.42 -45.57 -7.50
CA ARG A 544 8.45 -46.45 -6.90
C ARG A 544 7.93 -47.18 -5.66
N MET A 545 7.15 -46.48 -4.83
CA MET A 545 6.54 -47.08 -3.64
C MET A 545 5.45 -48.10 -4.02
N ALA A 546 4.58 -47.77 -4.97
CA ALA A 546 3.53 -48.66 -5.46
C ALA A 546 4.16 -49.94 -6.05
N ASP A 547 5.19 -49.81 -6.88
CA ASP A 547 5.91 -50.95 -7.46
C ASP A 547 6.48 -51.88 -6.36
N ALA A 548 6.93 -51.32 -5.24
CA ALA A 548 7.48 -52.09 -4.12
C ALA A 548 6.43 -52.84 -3.30
N VAL A 549 5.16 -52.39 -3.26
CA VAL A 549 4.12 -52.94 -2.38
C VAL A 549 2.92 -53.54 -3.11
N ALA A 550 2.81 -53.36 -4.43
CA ALA A 550 1.68 -53.80 -5.25
C ALA A 550 1.33 -55.28 -5.04
N ALA A 551 2.33 -56.16 -5.11
CA ALA A 551 2.13 -57.60 -4.90
C ALA A 551 1.59 -57.93 -3.48
N GLN A 552 2.11 -57.25 -2.46
CA GLN A 552 1.68 -57.45 -1.06
C GLN A 552 0.26 -56.92 -0.82
N LEU A 553 -0.13 -55.86 -1.51
CA LEU A 553 -1.49 -55.28 -1.45
C LEU A 553 -2.46 -55.94 -2.44
N GLY A 554 -2.00 -56.89 -3.27
CA GLY A 554 -2.80 -57.53 -4.31
C GLY A 554 -3.33 -56.54 -5.36
N ALA A 555 -2.56 -55.51 -5.68
CA ALA A 555 -2.90 -54.49 -6.68
C ALA A 555 -2.07 -54.71 -7.95
N ASP A 556 -2.66 -54.46 -9.11
CA ASP A 556 -1.98 -54.56 -10.42
C ASP A 556 -1.16 -53.31 -10.76
N GLY A 557 -1.41 -52.20 -10.06
CA GLY A 557 -0.73 -50.93 -10.29
C GLY A 557 -1.20 -49.83 -9.34
N ILE A 558 -0.58 -48.67 -9.47
CA ILE A 558 -0.84 -47.51 -8.61
C ILE A 558 -2.29 -47.02 -8.65
N ASP A 559 -2.99 -47.20 -9.78
CA ASP A 559 -4.38 -46.75 -9.95
C ASP A 559 -5.38 -47.59 -9.12
N GLN A 560 -4.98 -48.77 -8.64
CA GLN A 560 -5.74 -49.59 -7.70
C GLN A 560 -5.37 -49.30 -6.23
N LEU A 561 -4.45 -48.37 -5.97
CA LEU A 561 -3.99 -48.02 -4.63
C LEU A 561 -4.53 -46.65 -4.19
N ALA A 562 -5.07 -46.60 -2.98
CA ALA A 562 -5.41 -45.36 -2.29
C ALA A 562 -4.31 -44.99 -1.29
N TRP A 563 -4.05 -43.69 -1.15
CA TRP A 563 -3.12 -43.11 -0.19
C TRP A 563 -3.94 -42.19 0.71
N ARG A 564 -4.22 -42.62 1.94
CA ARG A 564 -5.14 -41.91 2.84
C ARG A 564 -4.90 -42.29 4.29
N ASP A 565 -5.13 -41.37 5.22
CA ASP A 565 -5.06 -41.62 6.66
C ASP A 565 -3.73 -42.25 7.14
N GLY A 566 -2.62 -41.89 6.51
CA GLY A 566 -1.29 -42.45 6.80
C GLY A 566 -1.10 -43.87 6.27
N ARG A 567 -1.96 -44.35 5.38
CA ARG A 567 -1.99 -45.73 4.89
C ARG A 567 -2.04 -45.81 3.37
N VAL A 568 -1.56 -46.94 2.86
CA VAL A 568 -1.69 -47.34 1.45
C VAL A 568 -2.45 -48.64 1.38
N PHE A 569 -3.54 -48.67 0.63
CA PHE A 569 -4.41 -49.84 0.56
C PHE A 569 -5.00 -50.04 -0.83
N ASN A 570 -5.44 -51.27 -1.09
CA ASN A 570 -6.11 -51.60 -2.34
C ASN A 570 -7.54 -51.07 -2.35
N LEU A 571 -7.91 -50.30 -3.38
CA LEU A 571 -9.25 -49.73 -3.54
C LEU A 571 -10.35 -50.81 -3.60
N ASN A 572 -10.03 -51.98 -4.15
CA ASN A 572 -10.98 -53.08 -4.31
C ASN A 572 -11.04 -54.00 -3.08
N ASP A 573 -10.04 -53.95 -2.19
CA ASP A 573 -9.98 -54.70 -0.94
C ASP A 573 -9.26 -53.88 0.15
N PRO A 574 -9.95 -52.92 0.80
CA PRO A 574 -9.33 -52.01 1.76
C PRO A 574 -8.71 -52.69 3.00
N ALA A 575 -9.04 -53.96 3.27
CA ALA A 575 -8.39 -54.73 4.33
C ALA A 575 -6.90 -54.98 4.02
N ARG A 576 -6.54 -55.08 2.72
CA ARG A 576 -5.15 -55.13 2.27
C ARG A 576 -4.56 -53.73 2.33
N SER A 577 -3.87 -53.46 3.43
CA SER A 577 -3.37 -52.14 3.75
C SER A 577 -2.02 -52.20 4.46
N LEU A 578 -1.21 -51.17 4.25
CA LEU A 578 0.08 -50.95 4.90
C LEU A 578 0.12 -49.52 5.45
N ASP A 579 0.74 -49.34 6.60
CA ASP A 579 1.06 -48.00 7.09
C ASP A 579 2.17 -47.38 6.25
N PHE A 580 2.16 -46.06 6.09
CA PHE A 580 3.12 -45.34 5.26
C PHE A 580 4.59 -45.65 5.62
N PRO A 581 5.01 -45.75 6.91
CA PRO A 581 6.37 -46.17 7.26
C PRO A 581 6.72 -47.60 6.84
N GLN A 582 5.75 -48.51 6.78
CA GLN A 582 5.96 -49.87 6.27
C GLN A 582 6.23 -49.83 4.77
N VAL A 583 5.44 -49.05 4.02
CA VAL A 583 5.64 -48.83 2.58
C VAL A 583 7.02 -48.24 2.31
N VAL A 584 7.44 -47.23 3.09
CA VAL A 584 8.80 -46.65 3.02
C VAL A 584 9.87 -47.71 3.26
N THR A 585 9.71 -48.53 4.31
CA THR A 585 10.68 -49.59 4.66
C THR A 585 10.82 -50.61 3.54
N LEU A 586 9.70 -51.09 3.00
CA LEU A 586 9.67 -52.05 1.89
C LEU A 586 10.28 -51.45 0.62
N THR A 587 9.96 -50.19 0.32
CA THR A 587 10.52 -49.49 -0.85
C THR A 587 12.03 -49.31 -0.72
N ARG A 588 12.55 -49.00 0.48
CA ARG A 588 14.00 -48.89 0.70
C ARG A 588 14.71 -50.23 0.56
N ALA A 589 14.06 -51.33 0.95
CA ALA A 589 14.62 -52.67 0.81
C ALA A 589 14.87 -53.08 -0.65
N THR A 590 14.19 -52.44 -1.62
CA THR A 590 14.45 -52.65 -3.06
C THR A 590 15.64 -51.84 -3.60
N GLY A 591 16.22 -50.93 -2.79
CA GLY A 591 17.24 -49.98 -3.23
C GLY A 591 16.68 -48.76 -3.99
N ALA A 592 15.35 -48.60 -4.08
CA ALA A 592 14.74 -47.47 -4.75
C ALA A 592 15.00 -46.14 -4.02
N ASN A 593 15.29 -45.09 -4.80
CA ASN A 593 15.48 -43.73 -4.28
C ASN A 593 14.13 -43.11 -3.90
N LEU A 594 14.01 -42.65 -2.65
CA LEU A 594 12.84 -41.95 -2.12
C LEU A 594 12.93 -40.42 -2.20
N SER A 595 13.81 -39.92 -3.07
CA SER A 595 13.88 -38.51 -3.45
C SER A 595 13.55 -38.33 -4.93
N ALA A 596 12.91 -37.21 -5.27
CA ALA A 596 12.60 -36.87 -6.66
C ALA A 596 12.64 -35.36 -6.92
N TYR A 597 13.12 -35.02 -8.11
CA TYR A 597 13.02 -33.69 -8.67
C TYR A 597 11.74 -33.57 -9.52
N GLY A 598 10.89 -32.60 -9.16
CA GLY A 598 9.69 -32.21 -9.87
C GLY A 598 10.00 -31.09 -10.85
N TRP A 599 9.52 -31.24 -12.08
CA TRP A 599 9.56 -30.20 -13.09
C TRP A 599 8.19 -30.14 -13.75
N HIS A 600 7.63 -28.95 -13.86
CA HIS A 600 6.37 -28.71 -14.53
C HIS A 600 6.52 -27.51 -15.47
N VAL A 601 6.09 -27.70 -16.72
CA VAL A 601 6.00 -26.65 -17.73
C VAL A 601 4.52 -26.40 -17.96
N ALA A 602 4.14 -25.12 -18.06
CA ALA A 602 2.76 -24.74 -18.31
C ALA A 602 2.28 -25.31 -19.66
N PRO A 603 0.97 -25.55 -19.84
CA PRO A 603 0.42 -25.94 -21.12
C PRO A 603 0.77 -24.94 -22.24
N ASP A 604 0.83 -25.45 -23.47
CA ASP A 604 1.18 -24.65 -24.65
C ASP A 604 0.19 -23.50 -24.88
N ILE A 605 0.73 -22.38 -25.36
CA ILE A 605 0.02 -21.14 -25.70
C ILE A 605 0.51 -20.63 -27.07
N HIS A 606 -0.22 -19.69 -27.67
CA HIS A 606 0.15 -19.11 -28.96
C HIS A 606 -0.12 -17.61 -28.97
N TRP A 607 0.85 -16.82 -29.44
CA TRP A 607 0.70 -15.38 -29.63
C TRP A 607 1.47 -14.95 -30.87
N ASP A 608 0.83 -14.14 -31.71
CA ASP A 608 1.43 -13.53 -32.90
C ASP A 608 1.63 -12.03 -32.61
N GLU A 609 2.87 -11.62 -32.35
CA GLU A 609 3.20 -10.22 -32.00
C GLU A 609 2.94 -9.24 -33.15
N GLU A 610 3.09 -9.68 -34.40
CA GLU A 610 2.86 -8.81 -35.56
C GLU A 610 1.36 -8.58 -35.77
N LYS A 611 0.55 -9.63 -35.63
CA LYS A 611 -0.91 -9.50 -35.74
C LYS A 611 -1.59 -8.97 -34.48
N GLY A 612 -0.96 -9.11 -33.31
CA GLY A 612 -1.54 -8.74 -32.03
C GLY A 612 -2.73 -9.63 -31.65
N CYS A 613 -2.66 -10.94 -31.91
CA CYS A 613 -3.75 -11.87 -31.61
C CYS A 613 -3.26 -13.28 -31.30
N GLY A 614 -4.10 -14.09 -30.65
CA GLY A 614 -3.79 -15.47 -30.31
C GLY A 614 -4.50 -15.99 -29.07
N SER A 615 -3.91 -17.03 -28.48
CA SER A 615 -4.27 -17.67 -27.21
C SER A 615 -3.20 -17.39 -26.15
N PRO A 616 -3.19 -16.19 -25.54
CA PRO A 616 -2.11 -15.75 -24.66
C PRO A 616 -2.02 -16.50 -23.32
N TYR A 617 -3.09 -17.20 -22.90
CA TYR A 617 -3.12 -17.94 -21.63
C TYR A 617 -3.79 -19.29 -21.80
N PHE A 618 -3.41 -20.29 -21.01
CA PHE A 618 -4.02 -21.62 -21.05
C PHE A 618 -5.29 -21.75 -20.18
N THR A 619 -5.49 -20.84 -19.22
CA THR A 619 -6.73 -20.75 -18.42
C THR A 619 -6.92 -19.34 -17.84
N TRP A 620 -8.13 -19.06 -17.35
CA TRP A 620 -8.58 -17.76 -16.87
C TRP A 620 -9.39 -17.88 -15.56
N VAL A 621 -9.34 -16.82 -14.76
CA VAL A 621 -10.19 -16.60 -13.58
C VAL A 621 -11.10 -15.41 -13.81
N TYR A 622 -12.22 -15.38 -13.08
CA TYR A 622 -13.25 -14.35 -13.17
C TYR A 622 -13.58 -13.84 -11.77
N GLY A 623 -13.92 -12.57 -11.66
CA GLY A 623 -14.30 -11.99 -10.38
C GLY A 623 -15.20 -10.77 -10.53
N CYS A 624 -16.04 -10.56 -9.53
CA CYS A 624 -16.89 -9.38 -9.41
C CYS A 624 -16.81 -8.84 -7.98
N GLN A 625 -16.60 -7.53 -7.84
CA GLN A 625 -16.64 -6.84 -6.55
C GLN A 625 -17.72 -5.75 -6.55
N VAL A 626 -18.36 -5.55 -5.40
CA VAL A 626 -19.40 -4.53 -5.18
C VAL A 626 -19.00 -3.66 -3.99
N ALA A 627 -19.13 -2.35 -4.15
CA ALA A 627 -18.91 -1.35 -3.09
C ALA A 627 -20.24 -0.68 -2.72
N ASP A 628 -20.63 -0.73 -1.44
CA ASP A 628 -21.78 -0.01 -0.87
C ASP A 628 -21.28 1.13 0.04
N ILE A 629 -21.67 2.36 -0.26
CA ILE A 629 -21.04 3.57 0.29
C ILE A 629 -22.04 4.67 0.67
N GLU A 630 -21.54 5.60 1.47
CA GLU A 630 -22.10 6.94 1.67
C GLU A 630 -21.06 7.99 1.30
N VAL A 631 -21.49 9.11 0.73
CA VAL A 631 -20.65 10.27 0.39
C VAL A 631 -21.22 11.51 1.06
N ASP A 632 -20.42 12.16 1.91
CA ASP A 632 -20.74 13.49 2.41
C ASP A 632 -20.33 14.55 1.38
N THR A 633 -21.29 15.08 0.65
CA THR A 633 -21.06 16.08 -0.41
C THR A 633 -20.47 17.38 0.10
N ARG A 634 -20.59 17.68 1.41
CA ARG A 634 -19.98 18.86 2.06
C ARG A 634 -18.47 18.75 2.13
N THR A 635 -17.93 17.54 2.21
CA THR A 635 -16.51 17.29 2.47
C THR A 635 -15.84 16.42 1.41
N GLY A 636 -16.61 15.68 0.61
CA GLY A 636 -16.08 14.64 -0.27
C GLY A 636 -15.68 13.36 0.47
N LYS A 637 -15.97 13.23 1.78
CA LYS A 637 -15.65 12.03 2.55
C LYS A 637 -16.53 10.87 2.11
N ILE A 638 -15.89 9.76 1.79
CA ILE A 638 -16.54 8.47 1.52
C ILE A 638 -16.52 7.63 2.80
N THR A 639 -17.66 7.04 3.13
CA THR A 639 -17.81 6.03 4.18
C THR A 639 -18.20 4.72 3.52
N LEU A 640 -17.39 3.68 3.69
CA LEU A 640 -17.70 2.34 3.21
C LEU A 640 -18.63 1.64 4.20
N ARG A 641 -19.71 1.04 3.71
CA ARG A 641 -20.69 0.32 4.53
C ARG A 641 -20.47 -1.19 4.48
N GLU A 642 -20.33 -1.73 3.28
CA GLU A 642 -20.19 -3.15 3.00
C GLU A 642 -19.43 -3.33 1.68
N ILE A 643 -18.65 -4.41 1.58
CA ILE A 643 -18.02 -4.84 0.33
C ILE A 643 -18.35 -6.30 0.08
N THR A 644 -18.74 -6.64 -1.14
CA THR A 644 -18.91 -8.04 -1.58
C THR A 644 -17.82 -8.37 -2.58
N ALA A 645 -17.10 -9.48 -2.38
CA ALA A 645 -16.05 -9.95 -3.27
C ALA A 645 -16.29 -11.41 -3.67
N VAL A 646 -16.57 -11.62 -4.95
CA VAL A 646 -16.80 -12.93 -5.55
C VAL A 646 -15.68 -13.25 -6.52
N HIS A 647 -15.04 -14.41 -6.37
CA HIS A 647 -13.91 -14.83 -7.20
C HIS A 647 -14.00 -16.32 -7.57
N ASP A 648 -13.83 -16.62 -8.85
CA ASP A 648 -13.55 -17.98 -9.33
C ASP A 648 -12.09 -18.34 -9.04
N VAL A 649 -11.92 -19.35 -8.19
CA VAL A 649 -10.62 -19.86 -7.74
C VAL A 649 -10.40 -21.31 -8.10
N GLY A 650 -11.30 -21.90 -8.88
CA GLY A 650 -11.33 -23.33 -9.18
C GLY A 650 -11.54 -24.21 -7.96
N LYS A 651 -10.50 -24.43 -7.16
CA LYS A 651 -10.56 -25.13 -5.88
C LYS A 651 -9.78 -24.35 -4.84
N VAL A 652 -10.42 -24.06 -3.71
CA VAL A 652 -9.75 -23.49 -2.54
C VAL A 652 -8.85 -24.57 -1.95
N ILE A 653 -7.53 -24.32 -1.92
CA ILE A 653 -6.58 -25.24 -1.28
C ILE A 653 -6.56 -25.08 0.25
N ASN A 654 -6.56 -23.83 0.72
CA ASN A 654 -6.64 -23.48 2.14
C ASN A 654 -7.61 -22.32 2.32
N ARG A 655 -8.67 -22.53 3.11
CA ARG A 655 -9.74 -21.53 3.31
C ARG A 655 -9.21 -20.24 3.96
N VAL A 656 -8.40 -20.37 5.02
CA VAL A 656 -7.81 -19.23 5.74
C VAL A 656 -6.89 -18.41 4.82
N GLY A 657 -6.10 -19.08 3.99
CA GLY A 657 -5.22 -18.44 3.02
C GLY A 657 -5.99 -17.69 1.93
N PHE A 658 -7.04 -18.30 1.39
CA PHE A 658 -7.91 -17.69 0.38
C PHE A 658 -8.59 -16.42 0.91
N GLU A 659 -9.26 -16.49 2.06
CA GLU A 659 -9.94 -15.33 2.66
C GLU A 659 -8.94 -14.22 2.99
N GLY A 660 -7.77 -14.56 3.55
CA GLY A 660 -6.70 -13.60 3.81
C GLY A 660 -6.21 -12.88 2.55
N GLN A 661 -6.09 -13.59 1.42
CA GLN A 661 -5.74 -12.96 0.13
C GLN A 661 -6.83 -12.01 -0.34
N VAL A 662 -8.11 -12.39 -0.23
CA VAL A 662 -9.26 -11.55 -0.62
C VAL A 662 -9.32 -10.29 0.25
N TYR A 663 -9.24 -10.41 1.58
CA TYR A 663 -9.23 -9.25 2.48
C TYR A 663 -8.08 -8.30 2.15
N GLY A 664 -6.85 -8.82 2.01
CA GLY A 664 -5.70 -7.99 1.69
C GLY A 664 -5.79 -7.32 0.31
N GLY A 665 -6.30 -8.04 -0.70
CA GLY A 665 -6.50 -7.53 -2.05
C GLY A 665 -7.54 -6.41 -2.11
N VAL A 666 -8.71 -6.63 -1.52
CA VAL A 666 -9.80 -5.65 -1.43
C VAL A 666 -9.33 -4.39 -0.73
N VAL A 667 -8.65 -4.51 0.42
CA VAL A 667 -8.15 -3.34 1.16
C VAL A 667 -7.12 -2.56 0.33
N GLN A 668 -6.17 -3.25 -0.31
CA GLN A 668 -5.12 -2.63 -1.13
C GLN A 668 -5.67 -1.96 -2.41
N GLY A 669 -6.68 -2.56 -3.05
CA GLY A 669 -7.27 -2.07 -4.31
C GLY A 669 -8.40 -1.07 -4.12
N LEU A 670 -9.42 -1.43 -3.34
CA LEU A 670 -10.62 -0.61 -3.15
C LEU A 670 -10.34 0.61 -2.29
N ILE A 671 -9.70 0.41 -1.14
CA ILE A 671 -9.50 1.47 -0.14
C ILE A 671 -8.19 2.20 -0.39
N GLY A 672 -7.10 1.45 -0.57
CA GLY A 672 -5.78 1.97 -0.89
C GLY A 672 -5.78 2.72 -2.21
N TYR A 673 -5.67 1.99 -3.31
CA TYR A 673 -5.57 2.57 -4.67
C TYR A 673 -6.80 3.40 -5.06
N GLY A 674 -8.00 2.97 -4.67
CA GLY A 674 -9.25 3.65 -5.01
C GLY A 674 -9.46 5.00 -4.33
N MET A 675 -8.98 5.21 -3.10
CA MET A 675 -9.37 6.37 -2.29
C MET A 675 -8.24 7.06 -1.52
N LEU A 676 -7.30 6.32 -0.93
CA LEU A 676 -6.37 6.87 0.07
C LEU A 676 -4.94 7.09 -0.44
N GLU A 677 -4.44 6.15 -1.23
CA GLU A 677 -3.04 6.08 -1.62
C GLU A 677 -2.74 7.03 -2.78
N ASP A 678 -2.14 8.17 -2.45
CA ASP A 678 -1.74 9.22 -3.37
C ASP A 678 -0.22 9.43 -3.27
N PHE A 679 0.53 8.72 -4.12
CA PHE A 679 1.99 8.86 -4.18
C PHE A 679 2.34 10.10 -5.01
N ASN A 680 2.51 11.22 -4.32
CA ASN A 680 2.71 12.51 -4.95
C ASN A 680 4.16 12.71 -5.41
N ILE A 681 4.33 12.99 -6.70
CA ILE A 681 5.60 13.40 -7.33
C ILE A 681 5.37 14.76 -7.97
N GLU A 682 6.26 15.71 -7.70
CA GLU A 682 6.22 17.05 -8.26
C GLU A 682 7.58 17.40 -8.86
N GLN A 683 7.63 17.66 -10.17
CA GLN A 683 8.87 17.97 -10.90
C GLN A 683 9.98 16.90 -10.69
N GLY A 684 9.60 15.62 -10.69
CA GLY A 684 10.51 14.49 -10.48
C GLY A 684 10.95 14.30 -9.01
N GLU A 685 10.42 15.08 -8.07
CA GLU A 685 10.68 14.91 -6.64
C GLU A 685 9.52 14.24 -5.92
N VAL A 686 9.81 13.13 -5.23
CA VAL A 686 8.87 12.47 -4.32
C VAL A 686 8.52 13.39 -3.14
N LYS A 687 7.22 13.62 -2.91
CA LYS A 687 6.71 14.38 -1.77
C LYS A 687 6.11 13.49 -0.67
N SER A 688 5.79 12.24 -1.00
CA SER A 688 5.21 11.25 -0.09
C SER A 688 6.25 10.17 0.27
N GLU A 689 7.28 10.54 1.04
CA GLU A 689 8.40 9.64 1.38
C GLU A 689 8.16 8.76 2.64
N ASN A 690 7.05 8.92 3.38
CA ASN A 690 6.75 8.10 4.56
C ASN A 690 5.23 8.00 4.85
N PHE A 691 4.81 7.15 5.78
CA PHE A 691 3.39 6.84 6.08
C PHE A 691 2.58 7.97 6.73
N ASP A 692 3.23 9.06 7.12
CA ASP A 692 2.58 10.31 7.53
C ASP A 692 2.10 11.14 6.32
N THR A 693 2.71 10.95 5.16
CA THR A 693 2.41 11.63 3.89
C THR A 693 1.78 10.71 2.83
N TYR A 694 2.13 9.42 2.83
CA TYR A 694 1.49 8.36 2.06
C TYR A 694 0.52 7.56 2.93
N LEU A 695 -0.78 7.72 2.71
CA LEU A 695 -1.80 7.20 3.63
C LEU A 695 -2.24 5.79 3.27
N LEU A 696 -1.72 4.81 3.99
CA LEU A 696 -2.27 3.45 3.96
C LEU A 696 -3.63 3.36 4.68
N PRO A 697 -4.51 2.44 4.25
CA PRO A 697 -5.71 2.06 4.99
C PRO A 697 -5.37 1.60 6.41
N THR A 698 -6.17 2.05 7.39
CA THR A 698 -6.14 1.57 8.77
C THR A 698 -7.30 0.61 9.03
N ILE A 699 -7.24 -0.14 10.12
CA ILE A 699 -8.32 -1.07 10.50
C ILE A 699 -9.70 -0.39 10.65
N ARG A 700 -9.77 0.92 10.93
CA ARG A 700 -11.06 1.64 11.02
C ARG A 700 -11.58 2.14 9.67
N ASP A 701 -10.78 1.99 8.61
CA ASP A 701 -11.21 2.30 7.24
C ASP A 701 -11.86 1.08 6.56
N VAL A 702 -11.68 -0.13 7.12
CA VAL A 702 -12.14 -1.39 6.54
C VAL A 702 -13.55 -1.74 7.06
N PRO A 703 -14.58 -1.85 6.18
CA PRO A 703 -15.91 -2.32 6.56
C PRO A 703 -15.95 -3.86 6.64
N GLU A 704 -17.13 -4.43 6.84
CA GLU A 704 -17.34 -5.86 6.60
C GLU A 704 -17.09 -6.19 5.11
N ILE A 705 -16.36 -7.27 4.86
CA ILE A 705 -16.06 -7.79 3.52
C ILE A 705 -16.65 -9.19 3.41
N LYS A 706 -17.71 -9.34 2.61
CA LYS A 706 -18.34 -10.62 2.30
C LYS A 706 -17.55 -11.34 1.20
N VAL A 707 -16.88 -12.42 1.57
CA VAL A 707 -16.01 -13.20 0.67
C VAL A 707 -16.76 -14.43 0.14
N ILE A 708 -16.82 -14.60 -1.18
CA ILE A 708 -17.47 -15.74 -1.84
C ILE A 708 -16.49 -16.36 -2.86
N ALA A 709 -16.23 -17.66 -2.71
CA ALA A 709 -15.48 -18.45 -3.68
C ALA A 709 -16.45 -19.13 -4.64
N LEU A 710 -16.18 -19.04 -5.95
CA LEU A 710 -16.76 -19.92 -6.96
C LEU A 710 -15.74 -21.04 -7.22
N GLU A 711 -16.15 -22.29 -7.00
CA GLU A 711 -15.28 -23.45 -7.14
C GLU A 711 -15.51 -24.18 -8.48
N ASN A 712 -14.99 -23.59 -9.57
CA ASN A 712 -15.07 -24.16 -10.92
C ASN A 712 -13.79 -24.92 -11.30
N HIS A 713 -13.77 -26.23 -11.02
CA HIS A 713 -12.59 -27.09 -11.18
C HIS A 713 -11.80 -26.87 -12.49
N ASP A 714 -10.50 -26.63 -12.37
CA ASP A 714 -9.58 -26.41 -13.49
C ASP A 714 -8.59 -27.57 -13.70
N LYS A 715 -8.52 -28.09 -14.93
CA LYS A 715 -7.65 -29.23 -15.26
C LYS A 715 -6.14 -28.94 -15.19
N ALA A 716 -5.73 -27.68 -15.33
CA ALA A 716 -4.33 -27.26 -15.27
C ALA A 716 -3.85 -27.05 -13.82
N GLY A 717 -4.78 -26.91 -12.87
CA GLY A 717 -4.51 -26.66 -11.47
C GLY A 717 -4.25 -27.92 -10.63
N PRO A 718 -3.42 -27.86 -9.57
CA PRO A 718 -3.36 -28.93 -8.59
C PRO A 718 -4.74 -29.07 -7.91
N TYR A 719 -5.33 -30.26 -7.97
CA TYR A 719 -6.67 -30.56 -7.43
C TYR A 719 -7.80 -29.64 -7.95
N GLY A 720 -7.65 -29.04 -9.13
CA GLY A 720 -8.66 -28.13 -9.67
C GLY A 720 -8.44 -26.64 -9.37
N ALA A 721 -7.36 -26.27 -8.65
CA ALA A 721 -7.15 -24.91 -8.18
C ALA A 721 -6.65 -23.93 -9.26
N LYS A 722 -7.18 -22.71 -9.25
CA LYS A 722 -6.71 -21.58 -10.05
C LYS A 722 -5.95 -20.56 -9.20
N VAL A 723 -5.62 -19.43 -9.81
CA VAL A 723 -4.86 -18.34 -9.18
C VAL A 723 -5.78 -17.36 -8.44
N ILE A 724 -5.31 -16.75 -7.34
CA ILE A 724 -6.11 -15.73 -6.62
C ILE A 724 -5.29 -14.57 -6.04
N GLY A 725 -3.96 -14.63 -6.12
CA GLY A 725 -3.08 -13.64 -5.52
C GLY A 725 -3.39 -12.22 -5.99
N GLU A 726 -3.48 -11.98 -7.29
CA GLU A 726 -3.70 -10.64 -7.87
C GLU A 726 -5.15 -10.27 -8.20
N PRO A 727 -6.02 -11.19 -8.71
CA PRO A 727 -7.41 -10.84 -9.08
C PRO A 727 -8.19 -10.08 -8.02
N VAL A 728 -7.94 -10.40 -6.75
CA VAL A 728 -8.58 -9.79 -5.58
C VAL A 728 -8.33 -8.29 -5.40
N LEU A 729 -7.27 -7.74 -6.01
CA LEU A 729 -6.96 -6.31 -5.94
C LEU A 729 -7.63 -5.50 -7.07
N GLU A 730 -7.79 -6.11 -8.25
CA GLU A 730 -7.97 -5.39 -9.51
C GLU A 730 -9.28 -4.62 -9.63
N LEU A 731 -10.32 -5.15 -9.01
CA LEU A 731 -11.71 -4.72 -9.19
C LEU A 731 -12.10 -3.55 -8.28
N GLY A 732 -11.45 -3.46 -7.12
CA GLY A 732 -11.93 -2.66 -6.00
C GLY A 732 -12.04 -1.17 -6.33
N GLY A 733 -11.00 -0.61 -6.97
CA GLY A 733 -10.98 0.81 -7.35
C GLY A 733 -12.10 1.17 -8.33
N ALA A 734 -12.41 0.27 -9.29
CA ALA A 734 -13.47 0.47 -10.26
C ALA A 734 -14.87 0.37 -9.64
N ALA A 735 -15.11 -0.64 -8.79
CA ALA A 735 -16.38 -0.79 -8.08
C ALA A 735 -16.68 0.43 -7.19
N LEU A 736 -15.66 0.95 -6.50
CA LEU A 736 -15.78 2.17 -5.70
C LEU A 736 -16.07 3.39 -6.58
N ASN A 737 -15.35 3.56 -7.69
CA ASN A 737 -15.58 4.67 -8.63
C ASN A 737 -17.01 4.70 -9.17
N ASN A 738 -17.54 3.53 -9.53
CA ASN A 738 -18.92 3.38 -10.00
C ASN A 738 -19.93 3.72 -8.90
N ALA A 739 -19.65 3.32 -7.66
CA ALA A 739 -20.51 3.64 -6.51
C ALA A 739 -20.56 5.14 -6.22
N VAL A 740 -19.39 5.81 -6.22
CA VAL A 740 -19.27 7.26 -6.03
C VAL A 740 -19.94 8.03 -7.17
N SER A 741 -19.72 7.60 -8.41
CA SER A 741 -20.32 8.26 -9.58
C SER A 741 -21.84 8.19 -9.54
N PHE A 742 -22.40 7.03 -9.15
CA PHE A 742 -23.84 6.88 -8.94
C PHE A 742 -24.36 7.73 -7.78
N ALA A 743 -23.64 7.80 -6.65
CA ALA A 743 -24.05 8.62 -5.50
C ALA A 743 -24.12 10.12 -5.83
N LEU A 744 -23.14 10.62 -6.59
CA LEU A 744 -23.02 12.03 -6.96
C LEU A 744 -23.86 12.42 -8.17
N GLY A 745 -24.29 11.46 -8.99
CA GLY A 745 -24.88 11.73 -10.31
C GLY A 745 -23.87 12.39 -11.27
N ARG A 746 -22.56 12.21 -11.02
CA ARG A 746 -21.46 12.76 -11.81
C ARG A 746 -20.40 11.70 -12.02
N TRP A 747 -19.94 11.54 -13.26
CA TRP A 747 -18.89 10.59 -13.61
C TRP A 747 -17.51 11.04 -13.13
N ASN A 748 -16.82 10.14 -12.44
CA ASN A 748 -15.42 10.30 -12.09
C ASN A 748 -14.55 9.41 -12.97
N ARG A 749 -13.45 9.96 -13.49
CA ARG A 749 -12.54 9.27 -14.43
C ARG A 749 -11.08 9.28 -13.98
N THR A 750 -10.84 9.60 -12.71
CA THR A 750 -9.51 9.73 -12.14
C THR A 750 -9.40 9.04 -10.78
N LEU A 751 -8.38 8.22 -10.59
CA LEU A 751 -8.01 7.72 -9.25
C LEU A 751 -6.71 8.36 -8.75
N PRO A 752 -6.55 8.55 -7.42
CA PRO A 752 -7.49 8.16 -6.34
C PRO A 752 -8.66 9.14 -6.13
N LEU A 753 -9.75 8.65 -5.54
CA LEU A 753 -10.94 9.41 -5.11
C LEU A 753 -10.68 10.15 -3.79
N THR A 754 -9.73 11.09 -3.81
CA THR A 754 -9.48 11.94 -2.64
C THR A 754 -10.70 12.79 -2.30
N LEU A 755 -10.72 13.37 -1.09
CA LEU A 755 -11.77 14.31 -0.69
C LEU A 755 -11.97 15.44 -1.72
N GLU A 756 -10.85 15.93 -2.26
CA GLU A 756 -10.83 16.94 -3.31
C GLU A 756 -11.43 16.42 -4.62
N GLN A 757 -11.05 15.22 -5.08
CA GLN A 757 -11.60 14.61 -6.28
C GLN A 757 -13.12 14.44 -6.17
N VAL A 758 -13.60 13.92 -5.04
CA VAL A 758 -15.03 13.66 -4.80
C VAL A 758 -15.81 14.96 -4.74
N ARG A 759 -15.30 16.00 -4.07
CA ARG A 759 -16.01 17.28 -3.95
C ARG A 759 -15.88 18.16 -5.19
N LEU A 760 -14.65 18.43 -5.63
CA LEU A 760 -14.36 19.38 -6.72
C LEU A 760 -14.43 18.75 -8.11
N GLY A 761 -14.22 17.44 -8.23
CA GLY A 761 -14.09 16.75 -9.51
C GLY A 761 -12.65 16.69 -10.04
N TYR A 762 -11.67 17.17 -9.28
CA TYR A 762 -10.24 17.09 -9.60
C TYR A 762 -9.39 17.04 -8.32
N ASN A 763 -8.23 16.39 -8.42
CA ASN A 763 -7.25 16.29 -7.35
C ASN A 763 -6.47 17.60 -7.22
N LEU A 764 -6.31 18.09 -5.99
CA LEU A 764 -5.42 19.20 -5.71
C LEU A 764 -4.02 18.68 -5.39
N LYS A 765 -3.01 19.15 -6.13
CA LYS A 765 -1.61 18.84 -5.86
C LYS A 765 -0.93 19.98 -5.11
N LYS A 766 -0.13 19.64 -4.10
CA LYS A 766 0.67 20.63 -3.36
C LYS A 766 1.78 21.13 -4.29
N PRO A 767 1.83 22.42 -4.65
CA PRO A 767 2.90 22.96 -5.47
C PRO A 767 4.22 22.92 -4.70
N VAL A 768 5.33 22.79 -5.44
CA VAL A 768 6.68 22.95 -4.91
C VAL A 768 6.82 24.34 -4.31
N ARG A 769 7.25 24.44 -3.04
CA ARG A 769 7.54 25.76 -2.46
C ARG A 769 8.87 26.28 -3.01
N GLN A 770 8.93 27.57 -3.35
CA GLN A 770 10.20 28.23 -3.73
C GLN A 770 11.28 28.07 -2.64
N SER A 771 10.87 28.03 -1.36
CA SER A 771 11.76 27.74 -0.23
C SER A 771 12.27 26.29 -0.18
N GLU A 772 11.52 25.32 -0.73
CA GLU A 772 11.95 23.92 -0.86
C GLU A 772 13.00 23.77 -1.98
N GLN A 773 12.93 24.61 -3.03
CA GLN A 773 13.96 24.71 -4.08
C GLN A 773 15.24 25.42 -3.59
N GLN A 774 15.11 26.46 -2.75
CA GLN A 774 16.27 27.19 -2.19
C GLN A 774 16.99 26.43 -1.06
N ALA A 775 16.30 25.55 -0.33
CA ALA A 775 16.85 24.75 0.77
C ALA A 775 17.87 23.67 0.32
N GLN A 776 18.02 23.42 -0.98
CA GLN A 776 19.01 22.50 -1.55
C GLN A 776 20.46 23.04 -1.50
N SER A 777 20.68 24.25 -0.96
CA SER A 777 21.99 24.89 -0.84
C SER A 777 22.67 24.78 0.55
N GLY A 778 22.07 24.04 1.50
CA GLY A 778 22.60 23.85 2.86
C GLY A 778 23.03 22.42 3.21
N GLU A 779 23.65 22.24 4.37
CA GLU A 779 23.91 20.93 4.99
C GLU A 779 22.57 20.20 5.20
N HIS A 780 22.31 19.16 4.41
CA HIS A 780 21.10 18.34 4.53
C HIS A 780 21.48 16.87 4.67
N LYS A 781 20.67 16.12 5.43
CA LYS A 781 20.87 14.69 5.62
C LYS A 781 20.46 13.92 4.36
N GLN A 782 21.34 13.05 3.90
CA GLN A 782 21.03 12.05 2.88
C GLN A 782 20.10 10.96 3.43
N VAL A 783 20.24 10.66 4.73
CA VAL A 783 19.41 9.68 5.44
C VAL A 783 18.79 10.32 6.69
N LEU A 784 17.47 10.49 6.69
CA LEU A 784 16.71 11.00 7.83
C LEU A 784 16.68 9.97 8.97
N ARG A 785 17.46 10.24 10.02
CA ARG A 785 17.65 9.36 11.19
C ARG A 785 17.72 10.17 12.48
N LEU A 786 17.43 9.52 13.60
CA LEU A 786 17.70 10.08 14.92
C LEU A 786 19.22 10.11 15.13
N ASN A 787 19.78 11.26 15.52
CA ASN A 787 21.18 11.29 15.98
C ASN A 787 21.28 10.69 17.39
N THR A 788 22.45 10.80 18.00
CA THR A 788 22.65 10.49 19.42
C THR A 788 21.61 11.19 20.31
N LEU A 789 20.79 10.38 20.97
CA LEU A 789 19.85 10.80 22.00
C LEU A 789 20.45 10.52 23.38
N SER A 790 20.39 11.50 24.28
CA SER A 790 20.64 11.28 25.71
C SER A 790 19.35 11.57 26.48
N MET A 791 18.99 10.71 27.43
CA MET A 791 17.76 10.83 28.19
C MET A 791 18.08 10.88 29.68
N LEU A 792 17.62 11.92 30.35
CA LEU A 792 17.69 12.11 31.80
C LEU A 792 16.31 11.82 32.40
N SER A 793 16.27 11.11 33.53
CA SER A 793 15.02 10.74 34.21
C SER A 793 15.03 11.30 35.64
N PRO A 794 14.51 12.52 35.86
CA PRO A 794 14.45 13.12 37.19
C PRO A 794 13.49 12.36 38.10
N ALA A 795 13.79 12.33 39.41
CA ALA A 795 12.94 11.74 40.43
C ALA A 795 11.81 12.68 40.90
N SER A 796 11.97 13.99 40.66
CA SER A 796 11.00 15.02 41.08
C SER A 796 10.82 16.12 40.03
N LEU A 797 9.74 16.91 40.19
CA LEU A 797 9.49 18.07 39.34
C LEU A 797 10.58 19.14 39.47
N ASP A 798 11.07 19.39 40.69
CA ASP A 798 12.09 20.41 40.92
C ASP A 798 13.44 20.00 40.30
N GLU A 799 13.77 18.70 40.35
CA GLU A 799 14.93 18.16 39.64
C GLU A 799 14.77 18.29 38.11
N ALA A 800 13.58 18.02 37.56
CA ALA A 800 13.30 18.21 36.14
C ALA A 800 13.49 19.68 35.71
N LEU A 801 12.99 20.62 36.51
CA LEU A 801 13.13 22.06 36.27
C LEU A 801 14.61 22.50 36.37
N ALA A 802 15.36 21.97 37.34
CA ALA A 802 16.79 22.24 37.47
C ALA A 802 17.58 21.73 36.25
N MET A 803 17.25 20.54 35.73
CA MET A 803 17.86 20.00 34.51
C MET A 803 17.52 20.84 33.27
N LEU A 804 16.27 21.30 33.14
CA LEU A 804 15.86 22.16 32.02
C LEU A 804 16.48 23.57 32.08
N ALA A 805 16.76 24.08 33.29
CA ALA A 805 17.37 25.39 33.51
C ALA A 805 18.85 25.45 33.11
N GLN A 806 19.55 24.30 33.04
CA GLN A 806 20.95 24.23 32.60
C GLN A 806 21.15 24.60 31.11
N GLY A 807 20.06 24.77 30.35
CA GLY A 807 20.09 24.91 28.90
C GLY A 807 20.41 23.57 28.23
N GLU A 808 20.10 23.44 26.94
CA GLU A 808 20.41 22.26 26.10
C GLU A 808 19.51 21.02 26.19
N ALA A 809 18.58 20.91 27.15
CA ALA A 809 17.68 19.75 27.25
C ALA A 809 16.20 20.08 26.92
N GLN A 810 15.50 19.13 26.29
CA GLN A 810 14.07 19.24 25.96
C GLN A 810 13.26 18.23 26.77
N ALA A 811 12.14 18.66 27.37
CA ALA A 811 11.26 17.76 28.09
C ALA A 811 10.55 16.76 27.15
N ILE A 812 10.33 15.53 27.61
CA ILE A 812 9.57 14.51 26.90
C ILE A 812 8.57 13.80 27.82
N ALA A 813 7.30 13.80 27.40
CA ALA A 813 6.24 12.94 27.93
C ALA A 813 5.30 12.57 26.77
N GLY A 814 5.41 11.32 26.32
CA GLY A 814 5.01 10.92 24.97
C GLY A 814 6.23 10.95 24.05
N GLY A 815 6.12 11.53 22.85
CA GLY A 815 7.26 11.67 21.94
C GLY A 815 6.95 11.88 20.46
N THR A 816 5.66 11.95 20.09
CA THR A 816 5.23 11.93 18.68
C THR A 816 5.84 13.05 17.84
N ASP A 817 5.86 14.30 18.30
CA ASP A 817 6.54 15.39 17.56
C ASP A 817 8.02 15.55 17.94
N VAL A 818 8.37 15.33 19.22
CA VAL A 818 9.72 15.57 19.74
C VAL A 818 10.74 14.69 19.01
N LEU A 819 10.41 13.40 18.80
CA LEU A 819 11.30 12.48 18.08
C LEU A 819 11.36 12.81 16.59
N VAL A 820 10.25 13.23 15.97
CA VAL A 820 10.24 13.66 14.56
C VAL A 820 11.13 14.89 14.37
N GLN A 821 11.01 15.89 15.23
CA GLN A 821 11.88 17.08 15.20
C GLN A 821 13.35 16.73 15.47
N ALA A 822 13.62 15.76 16.36
CA ALA A 822 14.98 15.30 16.62
C ALA A 822 15.62 14.63 15.40
N ARG A 823 14.86 13.94 14.54
CA ARG A 823 15.36 13.35 13.29
C ARG A 823 15.88 14.40 12.30
N LEU A 824 15.30 15.60 12.30
CA LEU A 824 15.66 16.70 11.40
C LEU A 824 16.95 17.43 11.82
N LYS A 825 17.32 17.38 13.10
CA LYS A 825 18.54 18.02 13.61
C LYS A 825 19.77 17.22 13.18
N THR A 826 20.94 17.85 13.10
CA THR A 826 22.24 17.18 12.84
C THR A 826 23.09 17.01 14.11
N THR A 827 22.72 17.68 15.20
CA THR A 827 23.41 17.60 16.50
C THR A 827 22.78 16.56 17.44
N PRO A 828 23.49 16.10 18.49
CA PRO A 828 22.90 15.33 19.57
C PRO A 828 21.70 16.04 20.20
N VAL A 829 20.73 15.26 20.68
CA VAL A 829 19.52 15.77 21.33
C VAL A 829 19.45 15.23 22.75
N ARG A 830 19.39 16.14 23.72
CA ARG A 830 19.27 15.82 25.15
C ARG A 830 17.82 15.98 25.60
N LEU A 831 17.28 14.93 26.23
CA LEU A 831 15.89 14.83 26.64
C LEU A 831 15.77 14.69 28.16
N VAL A 832 14.75 15.30 28.76
CA VAL A 832 14.36 15.12 30.17
C VAL A 832 13.01 14.41 30.20
N ASN A 833 12.98 13.14 30.62
CA ASN A 833 11.79 12.33 30.69
C ASN A 833 10.93 12.71 31.91
N ILE A 834 9.85 13.44 31.67
CA ILE A 834 8.92 13.88 32.70
C ILE A 834 7.68 12.98 32.80
N ALA A 835 7.57 11.93 31.98
CA ALA A 835 6.37 11.11 31.86
C ALA A 835 6.00 10.40 33.17
N GLY A 836 6.99 10.04 33.99
CA GLY A 836 6.81 9.33 35.25
C GLY A 836 6.56 10.22 36.48
N LEU A 837 6.56 11.54 36.33
CA LEU A 837 6.40 12.45 37.46
C LEU A 837 4.93 12.56 37.88
N SER A 838 4.57 11.95 39.00
CA SER A 838 3.20 11.95 39.55
C SER A 838 2.62 13.36 39.77
N ALA A 839 3.48 14.33 40.07
CA ALA A 839 3.10 15.74 40.17
C ALA A 839 2.44 16.28 38.88
N LEU A 840 2.82 15.74 37.73
CA LEU A 840 2.34 16.13 36.40
C LEU A 840 1.21 15.24 35.86
N GLN A 841 0.74 14.25 36.63
CA GLN A 841 -0.31 13.32 36.19
C GLN A 841 -1.63 13.56 36.91
N GLY A 842 -2.72 13.16 36.24
CA GLY A 842 -4.06 13.08 36.79
C GLY A 842 -4.85 14.37 36.72
N VAL A 843 -6.15 14.24 37.01
CA VAL A 843 -7.12 15.34 37.10
C VAL A 843 -7.41 15.61 38.58
N ARG A 844 -7.25 16.86 39.01
CA ARG A 844 -7.45 17.29 40.40
C ARG A 844 -8.49 18.41 40.43
N GLN A 845 -9.41 18.34 41.38
CA GLN A 845 -10.40 19.39 41.60
C GLN A 845 -9.89 20.36 42.68
N GLN A 846 -9.98 21.65 42.42
CA GLN A 846 -9.67 22.71 43.38
C GLN A 846 -10.83 23.72 43.38
N GLY A 847 -11.70 23.64 44.40
CA GLY A 847 -12.97 24.35 44.37
C GLY A 847 -13.82 23.92 43.17
N ASP A 848 -14.24 24.90 42.37
CA ASP A 848 -15.01 24.66 41.15
C ASP A 848 -14.13 24.44 39.91
N GLU A 849 -12.82 24.67 39.98
CA GLU A 849 -11.89 24.44 38.87
C GLU A 849 -11.45 22.97 38.79
N LEU A 850 -11.17 22.49 37.58
CA LEU A 850 -10.42 21.25 37.37
C LEU A 850 -9.03 21.57 36.82
N SER A 851 -8.00 21.01 37.45
CA SER A 851 -6.63 21.06 36.96
C SER A 851 -6.21 19.70 36.40
N ILE A 852 -5.70 19.68 35.19
CA ILE A 852 -5.20 18.50 34.49
C ILE A 852 -3.67 18.59 34.48
N GLY A 853 -2.98 17.59 35.04
CA GLY A 853 -1.53 17.53 34.97
C GLY A 853 -1.04 17.38 33.53
N ALA A 854 0.05 18.06 33.17
CA ALA A 854 0.58 18.10 31.80
C ALA A 854 0.96 16.72 31.22
N ALA A 855 1.38 15.78 32.05
CA ALA A 855 1.75 14.41 31.66
C ALA A 855 0.54 13.44 31.67
N THR A 856 -0.68 13.93 31.90
CA THR A 856 -1.90 13.11 31.83
C THR A 856 -2.14 12.66 30.39
N CYS A 857 -2.32 11.35 30.21
CA CYS A 857 -2.54 10.74 28.89
C CYS A 857 -3.99 10.92 28.44
N PHE A 858 -4.22 10.95 27.12
CA PHE A 858 -5.57 11.13 26.57
C PHE A 858 -6.55 10.03 27.00
N THR A 859 -6.08 8.80 27.21
CA THR A 859 -6.93 7.71 27.72
C THR A 859 -7.49 8.03 29.10
N ASP A 860 -6.67 8.60 29.99
CA ASP A 860 -7.11 8.97 31.34
C ASP A 860 -8.09 10.14 31.30
N LEU A 861 -7.88 11.11 30.39
CA LEU A 861 -8.83 12.20 30.18
C LEU A 861 -10.19 11.72 29.69
N VAL A 862 -10.19 10.74 28.77
CA VAL A 862 -11.42 10.15 28.25
C VAL A 862 -12.16 9.35 29.32
N ALA A 863 -11.44 8.73 30.26
CA ALA A 863 -12.00 7.92 31.33
C ALA A 863 -12.48 8.72 32.56
N ASP A 864 -12.00 9.95 32.77
CA ASP A 864 -12.34 10.74 33.96
C ASP A 864 -13.82 11.18 33.96
N ALA A 865 -14.58 10.70 34.94
CA ALA A 865 -16.02 10.96 35.05
C ALA A 865 -16.36 12.46 35.23
N ARG A 866 -15.46 13.25 35.86
CA ARG A 866 -15.68 14.69 36.06
C ARG A 866 -15.51 15.44 34.74
N LEU A 867 -14.54 15.05 33.92
CA LEU A 867 -14.37 15.59 32.56
C LEU A 867 -15.53 15.20 31.66
N GLN A 868 -16.00 13.94 31.72
CA GLN A 868 -17.18 13.50 30.96
C GLN A 868 -18.43 14.31 31.31
N ALA A 869 -18.65 14.60 32.60
CA ALA A 869 -19.82 15.33 33.06
C ALA A 869 -19.74 16.84 32.78
N ARG A 870 -18.57 17.45 32.97
CA ARG A 870 -18.41 18.91 32.98
C ARG A 870 -17.84 19.49 31.68
N TYR A 871 -17.06 18.70 30.93
CA TYR A 871 -16.36 19.15 29.71
C TYR A 871 -16.45 18.09 28.58
N PRO A 872 -17.66 17.67 28.19
CA PRO A 872 -17.86 16.57 27.25
C PRO A 872 -17.21 16.81 25.87
N LEU A 873 -17.08 18.06 25.43
CA LEU A 873 -16.44 18.42 24.15
C LEU A 873 -14.95 18.03 24.13
N LEU A 874 -14.24 18.20 25.25
CA LEU A 874 -12.85 17.79 25.37
C LEU A 874 -12.74 16.27 25.29
N VAL A 875 -13.62 15.54 25.98
CA VAL A 875 -13.64 14.07 25.94
C VAL A 875 -13.93 13.56 24.53
N GLN A 876 -14.89 14.18 23.83
CA GLN A 876 -15.23 13.87 22.45
C GLN A 876 -14.01 14.02 21.52
N ALA A 877 -13.33 15.18 21.58
CA ALA A 877 -12.14 15.40 20.77
C ALA A 877 -11.01 14.42 21.12
N CYS A 878 -10.75 14.18 22.41
CA CYS A 878 -9.72 13.23 22.86
C CYS A 878 -9.95 11.80 22.34
N ARG A 879 -11.20 11.36 22.15
CA ARG A 879 -11.51 10.03 21.57
C ARG A 879 -11.10 9.89 20.11
N THR A 880 -10.99 11.01 19.39
CA THR A 880 -10.59 11.03 17.97
C THR A 880 -9.07 10.99 17.77
N ILE A 881 -8.29 11.36 18.81
CA ILE A 881 -6.83 11.44 18.72
C ILE A 881 -6.24 10.04 18.60
N GLY A 882 -5.61 9.75 17.45
CA GLY A 882 -4.80 8.54 17.25
C GLY A 882 -5.52 7.20 17.53
N SER A 883 -4.72 6.15 17.70
CA SER A 883 -5.19 4.86 18.22
C SER A 883 -5.22 4.85 19.75
N LEU A 884 -5.82 3.81 20.36
CA LEU A 884 -5.80 3.65 21.81
C LEU A 884 -4.35 3.58 22.36
N GLN A 885 -3.45 2.91 21.64
CA GLN A 885 -2.03 2.82 21.99
C GLN A 885 -1.36 4.20 21.98
N LEU A 886 -1.67 5.04 20.98
CA LEU A 886 -1.17 6.42 20.95
C LEU A 886 -1.76 7.24 22.11
N ARG A 887 -3.05 7.12 22.42
CA ARG A 887 -3.68 7.83 23.55
C ARG A 887 -3.14 7.42 24.92
N ASN A 888 -2.64 6.19 25.07
CA ASN A 888 -1.97 5.72 26.29
C ASN A 888 -0.58 6.34 26.51
N ARG A 889 -0.01 7.02 25.51
CA ARG A 889 1.33 7.64 25.56
C ARG A 889 1.31 9.15 25.30
N ALA A 890 0.41 9.62 24.44
CA ALA A 890 0.26 11.02 24.12
C ALA A 890 -0.40 11.77 25.29
N THR A 891 0.23 12.87 25.68
CA THR A 891 -0.16 13.67 26.84
C THR A 891 -0.76 15.00 26.40
N VAL A 892 -1.68 15.55 27.21
CA VAL A 892 -2.30 16.86 26.92
C VAL A 892 -1.27 17.99 26.90
N GLY A 893 -0.31 17.97 27.83
CA GLY A 893 0.78 18.95 27.88
C GLY A 893 1.67 18.86 26.64
N GLY A 894 2.06 17.65 26.23
CA GLY A 894 2.79 17.44 24.99
C GLY A 894 2.06 17.98 23.76
N ASN A 895 0.75 17.73 23.66
CA ASN A 895 -0.07 18.21 22.55
C ASN A 895 -0.17 19.74 22.50
N ILE A 896 -0.23 20.41 23.65
CA ILE A 896 -0.27 21.87 23.76
C ILE A 896 1.10 22.50 23.45
N VAL A 897 2.18 22.04 24.09
CA VAL A 897 3.51 22.69 23.98
C VAL A 897 4.14 22.55 22.60
N ASN A 898 3.81 21.48 21.88
CA ASN A 898 4.27 21.29 20.51
C ASN A 898 3.57 22.24 19.53
N ALA A 899 2.37 22.75 19.86
CA ALA A 899 1.59 23.65 18.99
C ALA A 899 1.47 23.15 17.54
N ALA A 900 1.31 21.83 17.37
CA ALA A 900 1.10 21.23 16.07
C ALA A 900 -0.27 21.67 15.51
N PRO A 901 -0.39 21.93 14.19
CA PRO A 901 -1.66 22.37 13.57
C PRO A 901 -2.84 21.39 13.72
N CYS A 902 -2.59 20.16 14.15
CA CYS A 902 -3.57 19.09 14.34
C CYS A 902 -3.82 18.74 15.82
N ALA A 903 -3.59 19.68 16.73
CA ALA A 903 -3.75 19.46 18.18
C ALA A 903 -5.23 19.44 18.61
N ASP A 904 -5.94 18.34 18.34
CA ASP A 904 -7.41 18.25 18.52
C ASP A 904 -7.92 18.51 19.95
N SER A 905 -7.07 18.37 20.98
CA SER A 905 -7.47 18.70 22.35
C SER A 905 -7.49 20.21 22.63
N VAL A 906 -6.76 21.01 21.84
CA VAL A 906 -6.61 22.44 22.04
C VAL A 906 -7.90 23.22 21.73
N PRO A 907 -8.62 22.99 20.61
CA PRO A 907 -9.83 23.75 20.32
C PRO A 907 -10.90 23.65 21.42
N PRO A 908 -11.25 22.46 21.95
CA PRO A 908 -12.16 22.37 23.09
C PRO A 908 -11.66 23.07 24.35
N LEU A 909 -10.36 22.99 24.65
CA LEU A 909 -9.77 23.69 25.81
C LEU A 909 -9.90 25.21 25.66
N ILE A 910 -9.66 25.76 24.47
CA ILE A 910 -9.87 27.19 24.18
C ILE A 910 -11.35 27.56 24.28
N VAL A 911 -12.26 26.72 23.77
CA VAL A 911 -13.72 26.94 23.89
C VAL A 911 -14.14 27.06 25.36
N TYR A 912 -13.59 26.22 26.23
CA TYR A 912 -13.88 26.27 27.66
C TYR A 912 -13.14 27.39 28.41
N GLY A 913 -12.25 28.14 27.76
CA GLY A 913 -11.49 29.21 28.40
C GLY A 913 -10.37 28.68 29.32
N ALA A 914 -9.74 27.57 28.95
CA ALA A 914 -8.67 26.98 29.73
C ALA A 914 -7.44 27.89 29.84
N GLU A 915 -6.75 27.81 30.98
CA GLU A 915 -5.44 28.41 31.21
C GLU A 915 -4.35 27.33 31.27
N VAL A 916 -3.10 27.71 31.04
CA VAL A 916 -1.93 26.86 31.25
C VAL A 916 -1.05 27.43 32.35
N GLU A 917 -0.55 26.57 33.22
CA GLU A 917 0.46 26.90 34.23
C GLU A 917 1.84 26.51 33.72
N LEU A 918 2.74 27.49 33.64
CA LEU A 918 4.15 27.32 33.33
C LEU A 918 4.96 27.48 34.61
N ARG A 919 5.89 26.56 34.88
CA ARG A 919 6.81 26.63 36.01
C ARG A 919 8.26 26.66 35.55
N GLU A 920 9.03 27.48 36.24
CA GLU A 920 10.50 27.48 36.28
C GLU A 920 10.93 27.07 37.70
N LEU A 921 12.22 26.92 37.96
CA LEU A 921 12.72 26.42 39.25
C LEU A 921 12.17 27.21 40.46
N ASN A 922 12.10 28.54 40.35
CA ASN A 922 11.70 29.44 41.44
C ASN A 922 10.51 30.35 41.10
N ALA A 923 9.81 30.10 39.99
CA ALA A 923 8.70 30.95 39.53
C ALA A 923 7.61 30.13 38.86
N SER A 924 6.38 30.65 38.89
CA SER A 924 5.26 30.12 38.11
C SER A 924 4.45 31.27 37.52
N ARG A 925 3.83 31.03 36.37
CA ARG A 925 2.88 31.95 35.76
C ARG A 925 1.75 31.20 35.07
N ARG A 926 0.58 31.84 35.02
CA ARG A 926 -0.59 31.36 34.28
C ARG A 926 -0.82 32.24 33.05
N LEU A 927 -1.31 31.63 31.98
CA LEU A 927 -1.68 32.32 30.74
C LEU A 927 -2.94 31.66 30.16
N PRO A 928 -3.86 32.42 29.55
CA PRO A 928 -4.91 31.84 28.72
C PRO A 928 -4.31 30.95 27.63
N LEU A 929 -4.86 29.75 27.42
CA LEU A 929 -4.34 28.82 26.40
C LEU A 929 -4.38 29.44 24.99
N ALA A 930 -5.41 30.26 24.71
CA ALA A 930 -5.56 30.97 23.45
C ALA A 930 -4.40 31.96 23.18
N GLU A 931 -3.78 32.50 24.22
CA GLU A 931 -2.62 33.40 24.11
C GLU A 931 -1.29 32.64 24.13
N PHE A 932 -1.27 31.44 24.73
CA PHE A 932 -0.07 30.62 24.83
C PHE A 932 0.43 30.13 23.46
N ILE A 933 -0.48 29.75 22.55
CA ILE A 933 -0.14 29.28 21.20
C ILE A 933 -0.20 30.47 20.23
N THR A 934 0.95 30.87 19.68
CA THR A 934 1.07 32.07 18.83
C THR A 934 1.23 31.75 17.34
N GLY A 935 1.33 30.47 17.00
CA GLY A 935 1.45 29.99 15.64
C GLY A 935 1.75 28.49 15.58
N THR A 936 1.77 27.96 14.37
CA THR A 936 2.25 26.59 14.09
C THR A 936 3.64 26.37 14.68
N TYR A 937 3.77 25.38 15.57
CA TYR A 937 5.00 25.06 16.34
C TYR A 937 5.59 26.23 17.14
N ARG A 938 4.79 27.25 17.48
CA ARG A 938 5.23 28.43 18.24
C ARG A 938 4.34 28.67 19.46
N THR A 939 4.98 28.84 20.61
CA THR A 939 4.32 29.09 21.89
C THR A 939 5.01 30.23 22.66
N GLN A 940 4.36 30.74 23.70
CA GLN A 940 4.95 31.71 24.64
C GLN A 940 5.87 31.09 25.71
N ARG A 941 6.20 29.79 25.58
CA ARG A 941 7.09 29.09 26.52
C ARG A 941 8.51 29.63 26.41
N ARG A 942 9.09 30.03 27.54
CA ARG A 942 10.49 30.49 27.65
C ARG A 942 11.44 29.30 27.81
N PRO A 943 12.73 29.45 27.47
CA PRO A 943 13.74 28.46 27.82
C PRO A 943 13.71 28.13 29.33
N GLY A 944 13.82 26.85 29.69
CA GLY A 944 13.73 26.40 31.08
C GLY A 944 12.31 26.24 31.65
N GLU A 945 11.28 26.83 31.03
CA GLU A 945 9.89 26.67 31.47
C GLU A 945 9.33 25.29 31.11
N LEU A 946 8.55 24.73 32.03
CA LEU A 946 7.76 23.52 31.82
C LEU A 946 6.27 23.82 32.01
N LEU A 947 5.42 23.35 31.08
CA LEU A 947 3.97 23.32 31.29
C LEU A 947 3.66 22.24 32.31
N THR A 948 3.09 22.62 33.45
CA THR A 948 2.81 21.70 34.57
C THR A 948 1.35 21.30 34.65
N ARG A 949 0.43 22.22 34.35
CA ARG A 949 -1.02 22.00 34.43
C ARG A 949 -1.79 22.75 33.36
N VAL A 950 -2.92 22.19 32.95
CA VAL A 950 -4.00 22.86 32.22
C VAL A 950 -5.15 23.06 33.19
N ILE A 951 -5.67 24.28 33.32
CA ILE A 951 -6.68 24.65 34.30
C ILE A 951 -7.96 24.96 33.54
N LEU A 952 -9.02 24.21 33.85
CA LEU A 952 -10.36 24.41 33.32
C LEU A 952 -11.20 25.19 34.33
N PRO A 953 -11.77 26.34 33.93
CA PRO A 953 -12.65 27.14 34.80
C PRO A 953 -13.96 26.41 35.05
N ALA A 954 -14.72 26.82 36.06
CA ALA A 954 -16.06 26.26 36.31
C ALA A 954 -16.92 26.28 35.03
N PRO A 955 -17.69 25.21 34.73
CA PRO A 955 -18.57 25.17 33.57
C PRO A 955 -19.58 26.31 33.60
N GLU A 956 -19.91 26.80 32.42
CA GLU A 956 -20.97 27.78 32.25
C GLU A 956 -22.29 27.24 32.80
N PRO A 957 -23.05 28.02 33.59
CA PRO A 957 -24.34 27.58 34.11
C PRO A 957 -25.38 27.48 32.98
N GLY A 958 -26.34 26.57 33.16
CA GLY A 958 -27.43 26.33 32.22
C GLY A 958 -27.19 25.16 31.24
N ALA A 959 -28.15 24.92 30.36
CA ALA A 959 -28.06 23.87 29.35
C ALA A 959 -27.17 24.34 28.19
N LEU A 960 -26.07 23.62 27.98
CA LEU A 960 -25.09 23.95 26.93
C LEU A 960 -25.26 23.02 25.73
N HIS A 961 -25.14 23.58 24.53
CA HIS A 961 -25.08 22.83 23.28
C HIS A 961 -23.63 22.82 22.78
N THR A 962 -23.05 21.63 22.60
CA THR A 962 -21.63 21.46 22.24
C THR A 962 -21.50 20.67 20.95
N HIS A 963 -20.68 21.14 20.01
CA HIS A 963 -20.39 20.44 18.76
C HIS A 963 -18.89 20.38 18.48
N TYR A 964 -18.40 19.21 18.05
CA TYR A 964 -17.04 19.03 17.54
C TYR A 964 -17.10 18.35 16.18
N LEU A 965 -16.71 19.08 15.14
CA LEU A 965 -16.55 18.55 13.79
C LEU A 965 -15.07 18.46 13.45
N GLN A 966 -14.65 17.29 12.96
CA GLN A 966 -13.27 17.03 12.54
C GLN A 966 -13.29 16.39 11.16
N LEU A 967 -12.49 16.93 10.25
CA LEU A 967 -12.31 16.39 8.92
C LEU A 967 -10.88 15.89 8.71
N GLY A 968 -10.76 14.65 8.26
CA GLY A 968 -9.54 14.18 7.62
C GLY A 968 -9.78 12.96 6.75
N ARG A 969 -8.70 12.42 6.17
CA ARG A 969 -8.79 11.42 5.09
C ARG A 969 -9.11 10.01 5.62
N ARG A 970 -8.66 9.66 6.83
CA ARG A 970 -8.84 8.33 7.45
C ARG A 970 -9.77 8.39 8.66
N ASN A 971 -10.25 7.24 9.10
CA ASN A 971 -11.11 7.07 10.27
C ASN A 971 -10.30 6.79 11.56
N ALA A 972 -9.01 6.46 11.43
CA ALA A 972 -8.05 6.37 12.52
C ALA A 972 -6.68 6.93 12.10
N VAL A 973 -5.86 7.27 13.10
CA VAL A 973 -4.54 7.90 12.88
C VAL A 973 -4.68 9.07 11.90
N ASN A 974 -5.78 9.81 12.07
CA ASN A 974 -6.21 10.85 11.17
C ASN A 974 -5.48 12.13 11.54
N ILE A 975 -4.85 12.77 10.56
CA ILE A 975 -4.30 14.11 10.74
C ILE A 975 -5.41 15.09 10.34
N THR A 976 -5.92 15.81 11.33
CA THR A 976 -6.97 16.80 11.14
C THR A 976 -6.58 17.84 10.10
N ARG A 977 -7.40 17.97 9.05
CA ARG A 977 -7.22 18.98 8.01
C ARG A 977 -8.00 20.25 8.31
N GLN A 978 -9.16 20.10 8.96
CA GLN A 978 -10.06 21.15 9.40
C GLN A 978 -10.83 20.65 10.63
N SER A 979 -10.99 21.49 11.64
CA SER A 979 -11.87 21.22 12.77
C SER A 979 -12.53 22.48 13.28
N LEU A 980 -13.73 22.31 13.83
CA LEU A 980 -14.54 23.36 14.43
C LEU A 980 -15.07 22.85 15.77
N SER A 981 -14.79 23.59 16.83
CA SER A 981 -15.37 23.38 18.15
C SER A 981 -16.34 24.51 18.45
N ALA A 982 -17.54 24.16 18.90
CA ALA A 982 -18.59 25.13 19.21
C ALA A 982 -19.24 24.85 20.56
N LEU A 983 -19.54 25.93 21.29
CA LEU A 983 -20.28 25.93 22.55
C LEU A 983 -21.33 27.05 22.49
N PHE A 984 -22.60 26.68 22.67
CA PHE A 984 -23.72 27.60 22.68
C PHE A 984 -24.56 27.45 23.95
N ARG A 985 -25.24 28.53 24.31
CA ARG A 985 -26.39 28.51 25.23
C ARG A 985 -27.50 29.34 24.61
N LEU A 986 -28.72 28.87 24.79
CA LEU A 986 -29.92 29.55 24.34
C LEU A 986 -30.65 30.11 25.56
N ASP A 987 -31.11 31.35 25.46
CA ASP A 987 -32.02 31.94 26.44
C ASP A 987 -33.43 31.32 26.35
N GLU A 988 -34.32 31.71 27.27
CA GLU A 988 -35.70 31.22 27.30
C GLU A 988 -36.50 31.55 26.04
N GLN A 989 -36.04 32.50 25.22
CA GLN A 989 -36.64 32.91 23.95
C GLN A 989 -35.95 32.25 22.74
N GLY A 990 -35.07 31.27 22.97
CA GLY A 990 -34.37 30.54 21.91
C GLY A 990 -33.27 31.35 21.23
N ARG A 991 -32.82 32.45 21.82
CA ARG A 991 -31.74 33.29 21.27
C ARG A 991 -30.40 32.92 21.88
N ILE A 992 -29.34 33.04 21.09
CA ILE A 992 -28.00 32.66 21.50
C ILE A 992 -27.45 33.69 22.50
N ASP A 993 -27.38 33.36 23.78
CA ASP A 993 -26.84 34.24 24.83
C ASP A 993 -25.38 33.91 25.21
N LEU A 994 -24.90 32.73 24.81
CA LEU A 994 -23.50 32.34 24.80
C LEU A 994 -23.14 31.75 23.42
N CYS A 995 -22.07 32.26 22.82
CA CYS A 995 -21.50 31.71 21.59
C CYS A 995 -19.97 31.69 21.70
N ARG A 996 -19.38 30.50 21.63
CA ARG A 996 -17.93 30.32 21.48
C ARG A 996 -17.65 29.38 20.33
N LEU A 997 -16.89 29.86 19.35
CA LEU A 997 -16.50 29.13 18.15
C LEU A 997 -14.99 29.14 18.05
N VAL A 998 -14.36 27.99 17.87
CA VAL A 998 -12.91 27.88 17.76
C VAL A 998 -12.53 27.09 16.53
N ASP A 999 -11.71 27.70 15.68
CA ASP A 999 -10.97 26.98 14.65
C ASP A 999 -9.83 26.18 15.27
N GLY A 1000 -9.64 24.94 14.80
CA GLY A 1000 -8.51 24.13 15.22
C GLY A 1000 -7.40 23.93 14.20
N ALA A 1001 -7.65 24.08 12.90
CA ALA A 1001 -6.70 23.62 11.88
C ALA A 1001 -6.71 24.39 10.54
N LEU A 1002 -7.52 25.45 10.41
CA LEU A 1002 -7.60 26.23 9.19
C LEU A 1002 -6.66 27.45 9.19
N PHE A 1003 -6.68 28.22 10.27
CA PHE A 1003 -5.88 29.44 10.45
C PHE A 1003 -4.45 29.12 10.89
N SER A 1004 -3.67 30.14 11.24
CA SER A 1004 -2.24 29.98 11.58
C SER A 1004 -1.99 29.28 12.93
N HIS A 1005 -3.01 29.27 13.79
CA HIS A 1005 -3.09 28.61 15.10
C HIS A 1005 -4.56 28.45 15.51
N PRO A 1006 -4.88 27.57 16.46
CA PRO A 1006 -6.22 27.48 17.02
C PRO A 1006 -6.65 28.80 17.67
N GLN A 1007 -7.81 29.31 17.30
CA GLN A 1007 -8.26 30.63 17.74
C GLN A 1007 -9.79 30.75 17.79
N ARG A 1008 -10.30 31.64 18.65
CA ARG A 1008 -11.73 31.99 18.67
C ARG A 1008 -12.12 32.80 17.45
N LEU A 1009 -13.31 32.53 16.92
CA LEU A 1009 -13.89 33.25 15.79
C LEU A 1009 -14.77 34.39 16.30
N THR A 1010 -14.21 35.30 17.09
CA THR A 1010 -14.96 36.32 17.84
C THR A 1010 -15.83 37.23 16.98
N ALA A 1011 -15.35 37.59 15.78
CA ALA A 1011 -16.14 38.38 14.83
C ALA A 1011 -17.40 37.63 14.37
N VAL A 1012 -17.34 36.30 14.22
CA VAL A 1012 -18.49 35.47 13.87
C VAL A 1012 -19.41 35.30 15.07
N GLU A 1013 -18.86 35.03 16.25
CA GLU A 1013 -19.63 34.92 17.50
C GLU A 1013 -20.49 36.17 17.76
N GLN A 1014 -19.93 37.37 17.56
CA GLN A 1014 -20.64 38.64 17.73
C GLN A 1014 -21.85 38.81 16.82
N THR A 1015 -21.83 38.22 15.62
CA THR A 1015 -23.00 38.27 14.70
C THR A 1015 -24.15 37.37 15.13
N LEU A 1016 -23.90 36.39 16.00
CA LEU A 1016 -24.89 35.41 16.44
C LEU A 1016 -25.50 35.76 17.81
N LEU A 1017 -24.75 36.46 18.67
CA LEU A 1017 -25.19 36.80 20.02
C LEU A 1017 -26.47 37.65 20.02
N GLY A 1018 -27.42 37.27 20.86
CA GLY A 1018 -28.72 37.93 21.00
C GLY A 1018 -29.70 37.61 19.88
N LEU A 1019 -29.36 36.74 18.93
CA LEU A 1019 -30.23 36.33 17.82
C LEU A 1019 -30.63 34.86 17.94
N PRO A 1020 -31.84 34.47 17.48
CA PRO A 1020 -32.17 33.06 17.28
C PRO A 1020 -31.34 32.47 16.11
N PRO A 1021 -31.04 31.16 16.10
CA PRO A 1021 -30.25 30.49 15.06
C PRO A 1021 -31.03 30.31 13.73
N THR A 1022 -31.57 31.40 13.22
CA THR A 1022 -32.33 31.45 11.97
C THR A 1022 -31.40 31.41 10.76
N GLN A 1023 -31.92 30.98 9.60
CA GLN A 1023 -31.16 30.94 8.35
C GLN A 1023 -30.51 32.29 8.02
N ALA A 1024 -31.21 33.41 8.22
CA ALA A 1024 -30.67 34.75 7.98
C ALA A 1024 -29.46 35.08 8.88
N ALA A 1025 -29.53 34.73 10.17
CA ALA A 1025 -28.41 34.92 11.10
C ALA A 1025 -27.22 34.03 10.73
N ILE A 1026 -27.48 32.78 10.32
CA ILE A 1026 -26.46 31.83 9.87
C ILE A 1026 -25.75 32.36 8.62
N ASP A 1027 -26.50 32.89 7.64
CA ASP A 1027 -25.92 33.40 6.40
C ASP A 1027 -25.09 34.68 6.62
N GLN A 1028 -25.54 35.56 7.52
CA GLN A 1028 -24.76 36.73 7.92
C GLN A 1028 -23.44 36.33 8.60
N ALA A 1029 -23.49 35.38 9.54
CA ALA A 1029 -22.31 34.87 10.23
C ALA A 1029 -21.36 34.14 9.25
N ALA A 1030 -21.89 33.37 8.31
CA ALA A 1030 -21.13 32.68 7.28
C ALA A 1030 -20.39 33.66 6.36
N ALA A 1031 -21.00 34.79 5.98
CA ALA A 1031 -20.34 35.82 5.18
C ALA A 1031 -19.16 36.48 5.91
N VAL A 1032 -19.27 36.71 7.22
CA VAL A 1032 -18.15 37.20 8.04
C VAL A 1032 -17.03 36.15 8.08
N LEU A 1033 -17.38 34.89 8.31
CA LEU A 1033 -16.43 33.78 8.35
C LEU A 1033 -15.69 33.62 7.00
N GLU A 1034 -16.41 33.68 5.87
CA GLU A 1034 -15.84 33.59 4.53
C GLU A 1034 -14.80 34.69 4.26
N ASN A 1035 -15.10 35.94 4.65
CA ASN A 1035 -14.17 37.05 4.52
C ASN A 1035 -12.89 36.83 5.35
N MET A 1036 -13.02 36.37 6.59
CA MET A 1036 -11.88 36.03 7.45
C MET A 1036 -10.99 34.96 6.82
N MET A 1037 -11.60 33.88 6.31
CA MET A 1037 -10.86 32.78 5.68
C MET A 1037 -10.20 33.20 4.36
N THR A 1038 -10.89 34.00 3.54
CA THR A 1038 -10.35 34.51 2.28
C THR A 1038 -9.11 35.38 2.52
N GLN A 1039 -9.13 36.26 3.52
CA GLN A 1039 -7.96 37.05 3.90
C GLN A 1039 -6.81 36.18 4.42
N ALA A 1040 -7.10 35.15 5.21
CA ALA A 1040 -6.07 34.32 5.84
C ALA A 1040 -5.43 33.29 4.89
N ILE A 1041 -6.23 32.69 4.00
CA ILE A 1041 -5.80 31.55 3.17
C ILE A 1041 -6.14 31.65 1.69
N GLY A 1042 -6.82 32.70 1.21
CA GLY A 1042 -7.32 32.80 -0.17
C GLY A 1042 -6.25 32.67 -1.25
N GLY A 1043 -5.00 33.04 -0.97
CA GLY A 1043 -3.86 32.86 -1.87
C GLY A 1043 -3.26 31.46 -1.89
N ARG A 1044 -3.75 30.52 -1.06
CA ARG A 1044 -3.24 29.14 -1.01
C ARG A 1044 -3.96 28.28 -2.05
N TRP A 1045 -3.23 27.39 -2.71
CA TRP A 1045 -3.78 26.40 -3.66
C TRP A 1045 -4.93 25.55 -3.09
N SER A 1046 -4.96 25.34 -1.78
CA SER A 1046 -5.99 24.54 -1.10
C SER A 1046 -7.24 25.34 -0.70
N ALA A 1047 -7.26 26.66 -0.90
CA ALA A 1047 -8.37 27.52 -0.50
C ALA A 1047 -9.70 27.15 -1.18
N VAL A 1048 -9.64 26.80 -2.47
CA VAL A 1048 -10.80 26.38 -3.27
C VAL A 1048 -11.55 25.19 -2.69
N TYR A 1049 -10.84 24.31 -1.96
CA TYR A 1049 -11.44 23.21 -1.22
C TYR A 1049 -11.75 23.61 0.23
N LYS A 1050 -10.77 24.17 0.95
CA LYS A 1050 -10.88 24.37 2.39
C LYS A 1050 -11.96 25.38 2.77
N ILE A 1051 -12.01 26.54 2.12
CA ILE A 1051 -12.96 27.62 2.46
C ILE A 1051 -14.42 27.13 2.36
N PRO A 1052 -14.89 26.56 1.23
CA PRO A 1052 -16.28 26.10 1.13
C PRO A 1052 -16.59 24.96 2.11
N VAL A 1053 -15.65 24.03 2.34
CA VAL A 1053 -15.86 22.91 3.26
C VAL A 1053 -16.00 23.41 4.70
N TYR A 1054 -15.18 24.38 5.11
CA TYR A 1054 -15.27 24.95 6.46
C TYR A 1054 -16.58 25.71 6.67
N LEU A 1055 -17.07 26.43 5.66
CA LEU A 1055 -18.40 27.05 5.69
C LEU A 1055 -19.49 26.00 5.84
N ASP A 1056 -19.42 24.88 5.13
CA ASP A 1056 -20.39 23.80 5.26
C ASP A 1056 -20.34 23.13 6.63
N MET A 1057 -19.14 22.98 7.24
CA MET A 1057 -18.99 22.51 8.62
C MET A 1057 -19.63 23.49 9.62
N PHE A 1058 -19.42 24.80 9.44
CA PHE A 1058 -20.06 25.83 10.25
C PHE A 1058 -21.58 25.78 10.12
N ARG A 1059 -22.11 25.75 8.89
CA ARG A 1059 -23.55 25.64 8.63
C ARG A 1059 -24.14 24.36 9.21
N GLN A 1060 -23.44 23.24 9.13
CA GLN A 1060 -23.86 21.99 9.77
C GLN A 1060 -24.02 22.18 11.29
N THR A 1061 -23.01 22.76 11.95
CA THR A 1061 -23.06 23.02 13.39
C THR A 1061 -24.26 23.90 13.76
N MET A 1062 -24.52 24.95 12.97
CA MET A 1062 -25.65 25.85 13.23
C MET A 1062 -27.02 25.18 12.96
N ALA A 1063 -27.11 24.34 11.93
CA ALA A 1063 -28.33 23.58 11.62
C ALA A 1063 -28.67 22.56 12.72
N GLU A 1064 -27.65 21.88 13.27
CA GLU A 1064 -27.82 20.97 14.40
C GLU A 1064 -28.29 21.71 15.68
N LEU A 1065 -27.77 22.93 15.91
CA LEU A 1065 -28.25 23.80 16.99
C LEU A 1065 -29.72 24.20 16.79
N ALA A 1066 -30.11 24.59 15.56
CA ALA A 1066 -31.49 24.98 15.24
C ALA A 1066 -32.48 23.81 15.38
N ALA A 1067 -32.14 22.61 14.89
CA ALA A 1067 -32.98 21.42 15.02
C ALA A 1067 -33.18 21.00 16.49
N GLY A 1068 -32.19 21.23 17.35
CA GLY A 1068 -32.32 21.06 18.80
C GLY A 1068 -33.37 21.96 19.44
N CYS A 1069 -33.74 23.07 18.81
CA CYS A 1069 -34.81 23.98 19.25
C CYS A 1069 -36.20 23.47 18.86
N GLU A 1070 -36.34 22.85 17.68
CA GLU A 1070 -37.63 22.37 17.12
C GLU A 1070 -38.13 21.08 17.79
N SER A 1071 -37.25 20.30 18.44
CA SER A 1071 -37.62 19.06 19.15
C SER A 1071 -38.29 19.25 20.54
N LYS A 1072 -38.59 20.50 20.91
CA LYS A 1072 -39.23 20.88 22.19
C LYS A 1072 -40.57 21.62 22.04
N GLU A 1073 -41.09 21.74 20.82
CA GLU A 1073 -42.51 22.00 20.55
C GLU A 1073 -43.24 20.67 20.31
#